data_AF-A0AAV9GPL2-F1
#
_entry.id   AF-A0AAV9GPL2-F1
#
_cell.length_a   1.000
_cell.length_b   1.000
_cell.length_c   1.000
_cell.angle_alpha   90.00
_cell.angle_beta   90.00
_cell.angle_gamma   90.00
#
_symmetry.space_group_name_H-M   'P 1'
#
loop_
_entity.id
_entity.type
_entity.pdbx_description
1 polymer ?
#
loop_
_entity_poly.entity_id
_entity_poly.type
_entity_poly.pdbx_seq_one_letter_code
_entity_poly.pdbx_strand_id
1 'polypeptide(L)'
;MLERPQSLCRDTCAPARKTFLLLLLVLVPVLLYQSPPSAASDPGPDRSAQCDSGWEEEHQGSSVCEEIYTAMEAHPTEISVVTLNCWGLRYISKLRRERLSEIGRQLAVANPQPQIVALQECWTQEDYKSIRRETRFILPYGKFYHSGAFGGGLAILSKWPIEESSMFRYPLNGRPTAFWRGDWFVGKGVAHAKIRYGSGPKHVVEVFNTHTHAPYEHGPNDSYLCHRLAQAWEMSKLLRGAAERGHLVLALGDFNMIPLSLEQRIITAHSPVRDTWRVLHPDSSVGPADHPAEKARRRPIPTAEFNIQENGAASDGPYNTWRWSKEQQKLLGPGKPEVTIPPDTIDHRGKRLDYILASSGDVAALHGSWVVTRTAVGMMMRHPELGCSLSDHFAMEATLTFHPLSPTPSTNNLSSLAPLRPPTKILSSNNTAIPRADSEIITDSLRLASKEDHPDPSDDADSRLETRTMSTHIPTYALQNGTFLHIPSQPSPRGSVDYTRSSPTSKDFTIHLSNTDESAPAFPSSAYDEILAVVQKYDRRERSQKAWRGRHFFASVAIWVACLVGAWFNPHRYVSFILILVSGLWLVVGTIDGLLSLLFFKSELRALKEFQWEVMNAKASIGGGVAPPQDEGENDDRSW
;
A
#
# COMPACT_ATOMS: atom_id res chain seq x y z
N MET A 1 44.49 29.96 44.38
CA MET A 1 44.47 28.50 44.64
C MET A 1 43.17 27.97 44.04
N LEU A 2 43.25 27.43 42.81
CA LEU A 2 43.16 25.99 42.46
C LEU A 2 41.69 25.52 42.46
N GLU A 3 40.98 25.51 41.32
CA GLU A 3 40.85 24.48 40.24
C GLU A 3 39.86 23.31 40.51
N ARG A 4 38.80 23.25 39.65
CA ARG A 4 38.06 22.08 39.05
C ARG A 4 36.93 21.34 39.85
N PRO A 5 36.05 20.49 39.20
CA PRO A 5 35.04 20.79 38.16
C PRO A 5 33.68 19.98 38.24
N GLN A 6 32.71 20.34 37.40
CA GLN A 6 31.69 19.53 36.66
C GLN A 6 30.61 18.60 37.34
N SER A 7 29.33 18.94 37.05
CA SER A 7 28.29 18.12 36.38
C SER A 7 27.16 17.37 37.14
N LEU A 8 26.03 17.32 36.42
CA LEU A 8 24.89 16.38 36.41
C LEU A 8 23.58 16.67 37.19
N CYS A 9 22.48 16.36 36.50
CA CYS A 9 21.09 16.18 36.94
C CYS A 9 20.15 17.39 37.08
N ARG A 10 19.67 17.90 35.94
CA ARG A 10 18.27 18.35 35.79
C ARG A 10 17.83 18.13 34.35
N ASP A 11 17.23 16.97 34.04
CA ASP A 11 16.30 16.76 32.91
C ASP A 11 15.77 15.32 32.88
N THR A 12 14.99 14.92 33.89
CA THR A 12 14.26 13.65 33.90
C THR A 12 12.90 13.80 34.59
N CYS A 13 12.07 14.76 34.16
CA CYS A 13 10.70 14.84 34.69
C CYS A 13 9.63 15.36 33.72
N ALA A 14 9.92 15.40 32.41
CA ALA A 14 8.96 15.83 31.38
C ALA A 14 8.09 14.72 30.73
N PRO A 15 8.48 13.42 30.66
CA PRO A 15 7.65 12.44 29.94
C PRO A 15 6.49 11.90 30.80
N ALA A 16 6.56 11.94 32.13
CA ALA A 16 5.55 11.36 33.01
C ALA A 16 4.20 12.12 33.02
N ARG A 17 4.22 13.46 32.78
CA ARG A 17 2.98 14.26 32.75
C ARG A 17 2.15 14.04 31.48
N LYS A 18 2.76 13.66 30.35
CA LYS A 18 2.03 13.37 29.11
C LYS A 18 1.37 11.99 29.13
N THR A 19 2.01 11.01 29.79
CA THR A 19 1.46 9.66 29.93
C THR A 19 0.26 9.61 30.88
N PHE A 20 0.25 10.45 31.92
CA PHE A 20 -0.86 10.50 32.88
C PHE A 20 -2.14 11.15 32.30
N LEU A 21 -1.98 12.14 31.41
CA LEU A 21 -3.12 12.76 30.71
C LEU A 21 -3.73 11.83 29.65
N LEU A 22 -2.92 10.95 29.06
CA LEU A 22 -3.38 9.95 28.10
C LEU A 22 -4.22 8.85 28.77
N LEU A 23 -3.91 8.48 30.02
CA LEU A 23 -4.64 7.45 30.77
C LEU A 23 -6.07 7.89 31.14
N LEU A 24 -6.28 9.19 31.38
CA LEU A 24 -7.58 9.77 31.72
C LEU A 24 -8.51 9.95 30.50
N LEU A 25 -7.96 10.03 29.29
CA LEU A 25 -8.72 10.20 28.04
C LEU A 25 -9.16 8.86 27.41
N VAL A 26 -8.60 7.73 27.86
CA VAL A 26 -8.93 6.39 27.34
C VAL A 26 -10.02 5.69 28.15
N LEU A 27 -10.37 6.20 29.35
CA LEU A 27 -11.35 5.59 30.26
C LEU A 27 -12.75 6.25 30.30
N VAL A 28 -13.04 7.22 29.42
CA VAL A 28 -14.40 7.78 29.29
C VAL A 28 -14.74 7.84 27.80
N PRO A 29 -15.57 6.89 27.31
CA PRO A 29 -16.94 7.28 26.99
C PRO A 29 -17.96 6.15 27.21
N VAL A 30 -18.64 6.18 28.35
CA VAL A 30 -20.02 5.69 28.47
C VAL A 30 -20.75 6.77 29.26
N LEU A 31 -21.97 7.12 28.84
CA LEU A 31 -22.77 8.26 29.28
C LEU A 31 -22.55 9.52 28.42
N LEU A 32 -23.23 9.56 27.28
CA LEU A 32 -24.22 10.59 26.93
C LEU A 32 -24.74 10.27 25.51
N TYR A 33 -25.63 9.28 25.42
CA TYR A 33 -26.47 9.07 24.24
C TYR A 33 -27.89 9.43 24.65
N GLN A 34 -28.28 10.68 24.41
CA GLN A 34 -29.67 11.11 24.49
C GLN A 34 -30.33 10.82 23.15
N SER A 35 -31.37 10.00 23.17
CA SER A 35 -32.22 9.68 22.02
C SER A 35 -32.90 10.94 21.47
N PRO A 36 -33.10 11.07 20.14
CA PRO A 36 -33.92 12.14 19.58
C PRO A 36 -35.42 11.86 19.81
N PRO A 37 -36.27 12.89 19.96
CA PRO A 37 -37.70 12.71 20.16
C PRO A 37 -38.43 12.36 18.85
N SER A 38 -39.51 11.59 19.01
CA SER A 38 -40.46 11.17 17.99
C SER A 38 -41.12 12.35 17.28
N ALA A 39 -41.09 12.36 15.95
CA ALA A 39 -41.91 13.26 15.15
C ALA A 39 -43.34 12.71 15.05
N ALA A 40 -44.28 13.54 15.48
CA ALA A 40 -45.71 13.31 15.40
C ALA A 40 -46.23 13.43 13.96
N SER A 41 -47.21 12.58 13.69
CA SER A 41 -48.11 12.55 12.53
C SER A 41 -49.03 13.77 12.47
N ASP A 42 -49.31 14.27 11.27
CA ASP A 42 -50.59 14.90 10.91
C ASP A 42 -50.81 14.92 9.38
N PRO A 43 -52.03 15.14 8.85
CA PRO A 43 -52.63 14.27 7.85
C PRO A 43 -52.71 14.93 6.46
N GLY A 44 -52.66 14.11 5.41
CA GLY A 44 -52.94 14.55 4.05
C GLY A 44 -54.45 14.66 3.77
N PRO A 45 -54.91 15.63 2.97
CA PRO A 45 -56.27 15.64 2.48
C PRO A 45 -56.38 14.78 1.21
N ASP A 46 -57.40 13.95 1.23
CA ASP A 46 -57.98 13.22 0.12
C ASP A 46 -58.53 14.20 -0.94
N ARG A 47 -58.26 13.95 -2.22
CA ARG A 47 -59.03 14.49 -3.35
C ARG A 47 -58.76 13.66 -4.61
N SER A 48 -59.71 12.78 -4.88
CA SER A 48 -60.01 12.22 -6.19
C SER A 48 -60.29 13.34 -7.20
N ALA A 49 -59.61 13.29 -8.35
CA ALA A 49 -60.08 13.89 -9.58
C ALA A 49 -59.50 13.13 -10.78
N GLN A 50 -60.43 12.56 -11.52
CA GLN A 50 -60.33 11.85 -12.76
C GLN A 50 -59.97 12.83 -13.88
N CYS A 51 -58.95 12.55 -14.69
CA CYS A 51 -58.71 13.26 -15.94
C CYS A 51 -58.54 12.25 -17.08
N ASP A 52 -59.61 12.15 -17.87
CA ASP A 52 -59.58 11.78 -19.28
C ASP A 52 -58.92 12.89 -20.11
N SER A 53 -58.57 12.51 -21.33
CA SER A 53 -58.20 13.30 -22.53
C SER A 53 -56.71 13.36 -22.85
N GLY A 54 -56.39 12.74 -23.99
CA GLY A 54 -55.08 12.72 -24.61
C GLY A 54 -54.72 14.05 -25.26
N TRP A 55 -53.42 14.24 -25.44
CA TRP A 55 -52.82 15.15 -26.40
C TRP A 55 -51.52 14.54 -26.94
N GLU A 56 -51.30 14.88 -28.21
CA GLU A 56 -50.38 14.35 -29.20
C GLU A 56 -48.90 14.29 -28.77
N GLU A 57 -48.21 13.23 -29.24
CA GLU A 57 -46.75 13.09 -29.20
C GLU A 57 -46.08 14.14 -30.09
N GLU A 58 -45.34 15.07 -29.49
CA GLU A 58 -44.41 15.92 -30.19
C GLU A 58 -42.99 15.33 -30.08
N HIS A 59 -42.46 14.92 -31.23
CA HIS A 59 -41.15 14.31 -31.43
C HIS A 59 -40.00 15.27 -31.04
N GLN A 60 -39.53 15.19 -29.79
CA GLN A 60 -38.27 15.84 -29.39
C GLN A 60 -37.49 15.07 -28.29
N GLY A 61 -37.72 13.75 -28.19
CA GLY A 61 -37.06 12.86 -27.22
C GLY A 61 -35.98 11.92 -27.77
N SER A 62 -35.75 11.87 -29.10
CA SER A 62 -34.81 10.90 -29.68
C SER A 62 -33.35 11.33 -29.54
N SER A 63 -32.98 12.58 -29.83
CA SER A 63 -31.57 13.01 -29.87
C SER A 63 -30.85 12.93 -28.50
N VAL A 64 -31.53 13.25 -27.39
CA VAL A 64 -30.92 13.21 -26.04
C VAL A 64 -30.79 11.77 -25.53
N CYS A 65 -31.79 10.93 -25.80
CA CYS A 65 -31.72 9.51 -25.48
C CYS A 65 -30.66 8.80 -26.33
N GLU A 66 -30.50 9.19 -27.59
CA GLU A 66 -29.54 8.61 -28.53
C GLU A 66 -28.10 9.06 -28.23
N GLU A 67 -27.87 10.29 -27.77
CA GLU A 67 -26.57 10.70 -27.20
C GLU A 67 -26.23 9.97 -25.89
N ILE A 68 -27.23 9.75 -25.01
CA ILE A 68 -27.05 8.97 -23.77
C ILE A 68 -26.77 7.49 -24.07
N TYR A 69 -27.45 6.90 -25.07
CA TYR A 69 -27.21 5.53 -25.50
C TYR A 69 -25.88 5.36 -26.25
N THR A 70 -25.48 6.34 -27.06
CA THR A 70 -24.17 6.32 -27.77
C THR A 70 -23.01 6.49 -26.80
N ALA A 71 -23.17 7.26 -25.72
CA ALA A 71 -22.18 7.36 -24.65
C ALA A 71 -22.04 6.06 -23.82
N MET A 72 -23.05 5.20 -23.81
CA MET A 72 -23.01 3.89 -23.13
C MET A 72 -22.28 2.80 -23.93
N GLU A 73 -21.96 3.00 -25.21
CA GLU A 73 -21.20 2.02 -26.01
C GLU A 73 -19.68 2.08 -25.77
N ALA A 74 -19.12 3.23 -25.39
CA ALA A 74 -17.67 3.37 -25.21
C ALA A 74 -17.25 3.15 -23.75
N HIS A 75 -16.52 2.06 -23.48
CA HIS A 75 -15.71 1.98 -22.27
C HIS A 75 -14.53 2.97 -22.36
N PRO A 76 -14.01 3.49 -21.24
CA PRO A 76 -12.81 4.33 -21.25
C PRO A 76 -11.65 3.65 -21.98
N THR A 77 -10.88 4.45 -22.71
CA THR A 77 -9.58 4.06 -23.26
C THR A 77 -8.46 4.21 -22.23
N GLU A 78 -8.68 5.01 -21.19
CA GLU A 78 -7.72 5.24 -20.10
C GLU A 78 -8.40 5.32 -18.72
N ILE A 79 -7.69 4.86 -17.69
CA ILE A 79 -8.06 4.98 -16.28
C ILE A 79 -6.85 5.51 -15.53
N SER A 80 -6.92 6.76 -15.07
CA SER A 80 -5.97 7.38 -14.15
C SER A 80 -6.42 7.20 -12.70
N VAL A 81 -5.49 6.73 -11.87
CA VAL A 81 -5.71 6.28 -10.51
C VAL A 81 -4.74 7.00 -9.58
N VAL A 82 -5.23 7.43 -8.43
CA VAL A 82 -4.42 8.06 -7.38
C VAL A 82 -4.63 7.34 -6.06
N THR A 83 -3.55 7.11 -5.32
CA THR A 83 -3.63 6.71 -3.92
C THR A 83 -2.82 7.65 -3.03
N LEU A 84 -3.34 7.95 -1.84
CA LEU A 84 -2.71 8.85 -0.89
C LEU A 84 -3.05 8.50 0.55
N ASN A 85 -2.03 8.28 1.37
CA ASN A 85 -2.14 8.43 2.82
C ASN A 85 -2.25 9.92 3.16
N CYS A 86 -3.39 10.35 3.72
CA CYS A 86 -3.71 11.77 3.98
C CYS A 86 -3.11 12.32 5.28
N TRP A 87 -2.60 11.46 6.16
CA TRP A 87 -2.15 11.83 7.50
C TRP A 87 -3.19 12.68 8.26
N GLY A 88 -4.42 12.17 8.35
CA GLY A 88 -5.60 12.87 8.86
C GLY A 88 -5.96 12.57 10.32
N LEU A 89 -5.02 12.13 11.16
CA LEU A 89 -5.28 11.69 12.53
C LEU A 89 -5.90 12.83 13.36
N ARG A 90 -7.09 12.60 13.91
CA ARG A 90 -7.78 13.58 14.75
C ARG A 90 -6.95 13.85 16.01
N TYR A 91 -6.67 15.12 16.28
CA TYR A 91 -5.86 15.64 17.39
C TYR A 91 -4.33 15.43 17.31
N ILE A 92 -3.83 14.58 16.42
CA ILE A 92 -2.39 14.33 16.25
C ILE A 92 -1.83 15.09 15.06
N SER A 93 -2.51 15.00 13.92
CA SER A 93 -2.06 15.62 12.68
C SER A 93 -2.17 17.14 12.73
N LYS A 94 -1.06 17.83 12.49
CA LYS A 94 -1.00 19.30 12.45
C LYS A 94 -1.74 19.82 11.21
N LEU A 95 -2.40 20.97 11.37
CA LEU A 95 -3.06 21.72 10.27
C LEU A 95 -4.00 20.82 9.45
N ARG A 96 -4.69 19.88 10.12
CA ARG A 96 -5.42 18.79 9.46
C ARG A 96 -6.49 19.32 8.51
N ARG A 97 -7.33 20.25 8.97
CA ARG A 97 -8.49 20.71 8.20
C ARG A 97 -8.06 21.43 6.94
N GLU A 98 -7.09 22.32 7.07
CA GLU A 98 -6.52 23.13 6.00
C GLU A 98 -5.89 22.21 4.95
N ARG A 99 -5.04 21.27 5.38
CA ARG A 99 -4.41 20.30 4.48
C ARG A 99 -5.41 19.40 3.78
N LEU A 100 -6.37 18.80 4.50
CA LEU A 100 -7.30 17.85 3.89
C LEU A 100 -8.31 18.56 2.96
N SER A 101 -8.65 19.81 3.23
CA SER A 101 -9.39 20.64 2.27
C SER A 101 -8.57 20.89 1.00
N GLU A 102 -7.29 21.24 1.14
CA GLU A 102 -6.39 21.47 0.01
C GLU A 102 -6.11 20.19 -0.79
N ILE A 103 -6.01 19.02 -0.14
CA ILE A 103 -5.96 17.71 -0.82
C ILE A 103 -7.16 17.56 -1.77
N GLY A 104 -8.38 17.87 -1.29
CA GLY A 104 -9.57 17.81 -2.13
C GLY A 104 -9.50 18.75 -3.35
N ARG A 105 -9.00 19.97 -3.14
CA ARG A 105 -8.82 20.96 -4.22
C ARG A 105 -7.79 20.48 -5.26
N GLN A 106 -6.66 19.95 -4.80
CA GLN A 106 -5.59 19.45 -5.68
C GLN A 106 -6.04 18.24 -6.50
N LEU A 107 -6.81 17.32 -5.90
CA LEU A 107 -7.43 16.21 -6.65
C LEU A 107 -8.39 16.72 -7.72
N ALA A 108 -9.17 17.77 -7.44
CA ALA A 108 -10.14 18.34 -8.37
C ALA A 108 -9.49 19.00 -9.61
N VAL A 109 -8.30 19.59 -9.45
CA VAL A 109 -7.56 20.28 -10.52
C VAL A 109 -6.39 19.48 -11.10
N ALA A 110 -6.21 18.24 -10.64
CA ALA A 110 -5.12 17.37 -11.09
C ALA A 110 -5.20 17.11 -12.61
N ASN A 111 -4.04 16.98 -13.23
CA ASN A 111 -3.89 16.64 -14.64
C ASN A 111 -2.77 15.58 -14.80
N PRO A 112 -3.06 14.36 -15.28
CA PRO A 112 -4.37 13.88 -15.72
C PRO A 112 -5.42 13.88 -14.60
N GLN A 113 -6.68 14.13 -14.96
CA GLN A 113 -7.78 14.13 -14.00
C GLN A 113 -8.01 12.69 -13.50
N PRO A 114 -8.01 12.44 -12.18
CA PRO A 114 -8.18 11.09 -11.65
C PRO A 114 -9.61 10.60 -11.85
N GLN A 115 -9.76 9.32 -12.23
CA GLN A 115 -11.06 8.65 -12.31
C GLN A 115 -11.31 7.74 -11.10
N ILE A 116 -10.26 7.29 -10.41
CA ILE A 116 -10.36 6.51 -9.18
C ILE A 116 -9.36 7.06 -8.17
N VAL A 117 -9.81 7.32 -6.94
CA VAL A 117 -8.95 7.79 -5.84
C VAL A 117 -9.16 6.90 -4.61
N ALA A 118 -8.06 6.38 -4.06
CA ALA A 118 -8.04 5.67 -2.79
C ALA A 118 -7.32 6.51 -1.73
N LEU A 119 -7.99 6.78 -0.62
CA LEU A 119 -7.43 7.57 0.48
C LEU A 119 -7.23 6.69 1.72
N GLN A 120 -6.08 6.83 2.36
CA GLN A 120 -5.76 6.23 3.66
C GLN A 120 -5.61 7.34 4.70
N GLU A 121 -5.75 6.97 5.98
CA GLU A 121 -5.75 7.93 7.10
C GLU A 121 -6.74 9.11 6.95
N CYS A 122 -7.82 8.90 6.19
CA CYS A 122 -8.97 9.79 6.18
C CYS A 122 -9.90 9.37 7.33
N TRP A 123 -9.61 9.84 8.54
CA TRP A 123 -10.22 9.30 9.76
C TRP A 123 -11.59 9.88 10.10
N THR A 124 -11.91 11.09 9.63
CA THR A 124 -13.13 11.79 10.05
C THR A 124 -14.09 12.01 8.90
N GLN A 125 -15.39 11.95 9.21
CA GLN A 125 -16.45 12.26 8.26
C GLN A 125 -16.40 13.73 7.79
N GLU A 126 -15.92 14.63 8.65
CA GLU A 126 -15.71 16.05 8.33
C GLU A 126 -14.71 16.19 7.19
N ASP A 127 -13.52 15.60 7.36
CA ASP A 127 -12.46 15.70 6.37
C ASP A 127 -12.84 15.00 5.05
N TYR A 128 -13.46 13.81 5.13
CA TYR A 128 -14.00 13.12 3.95
C TYR A 128 -15.03 13.97 3.20
N LYS A 129 -15.97 14.61 3.91
CA LYS A 129 -16.97 15.50 3.29
C LYS A 129 -16.32 16.73 2.66
N SER A 130 -15.24 17.25 3.25
CA SER A 130 -14.48 18.36 2.67
C SER A 130 -13.87 17.96 1.32
N ILE A 131 -13.18 16.82 1.27
CA ILE A 131 -12.60 16.29 0.03
C ILE A 131 -13.70 16.03 -1.01
N ARG A 132 -14.78 15.35 -0.60
CA ARG A 132 -15.94 15.06 -1.46
C ARG A 132 -16.56 16.29 -2.07
N ARG A 133 -16.62 17.40 -1.31
CA ARG A 133 -17.14 18.66 -1.83
C ARG A 133 -16.30 19.08 -3.02
N GLU A 134 -14.99 19.22 -2.86
CA GLU A 134 -14.10 19.68 -3.93
C GLU A 134 -14.10 18.76 -5.15
N THR A 135 -14.13 17.44 -4.94
CA THR A 135 -14.03 16.46 -6.05
C THR A 135 -15.36 16.10 -6.71
N ARG A 136 -16.51 16.61 -6.23
CA ARG A 136 -17.86 16.13 -6.62
C ARG A 136 -18.16 16.13 -8.11
N PHE A 137 -17.55 17.05 -8.87
CA PHE A 137 -17.80 17.18 -10.30
C PHE A 137 -17.02 16.18 -11.16
N ILE A 138 -15.92 15.65 -10.63
CA ILE A 138 -15.02 14.74 -11.37
C ILE A 138 -15.11 13.30 -10.84
N LEU A 139 -15.40 13.16 -9.55
CA LEU A 139 -15.54 11.91 -8.81
C LEU A 139 -16.87 11.94 -8.04
N PRO A 140 -18.03 11.89 -8.73
CA PRO A 140 -19.34 12.02 -8.09
C PRO A 140 -19.69 10.85 -7.17
N TYR A 141 -19.06 9.69 -7.29
CA TYR A 141 -19.29 8.53 -6.44
C TYR A 141 -18.21 8.43 -5.37
N GLY A 142 -18.60 8.16 -4.13
CA GLY A 142 -17.65 8.09 -3.04
C GLY A 142 -18.17 7.28 -1.87
N LYS A 143 -17.29 6.48 -1.27
CA LYS A 143 -17.56 5.66 -0.10
C LYS A 143 -16.52 5.91 0.98
N PHE A 144 -17.00 6.27 2.16
CA PHE A 144 -16.24 6.26 3.41
C PHE A 144 -16.45 4.91 4.11
N TYR A 145 -15.37 4.30 4.60
CA TYR A 145 -15.40 2.95 5.17
C TYR A 145 -15.21 2.97 6.68
N HIS A 146 -16.02 2.18 7.37
CA HIS A 146 -15.99 2.03 8.82
C HIS A 146 -15.37 0.68 9.20
N SER A 147 -14.48 0.68 10.18
CA SER A 147 -13.87 -0.52 10.77
C SER A 147 -13.45 -0.22 12.21
N GLY A 148 -13.34 -1.27 13.03
CA GLY A 148 -12.90 -1.15 14.43
C GLY A 148 -13.69 -0.14 15.26
N ALA A 149 -13.12 0.26 16.40
CA ALA A 149 -13.68 1.27 17.29
C ALA A 149 -13.37 2.71 16.84
N PHE A 150 -12.24 2.92 16.16
CA PHE A 150 -11.76 4.25 15.77
C PHE A 150 -11.94 4.57 14.27
N GLY A 151 -12.57 3.69 13.49
CA GLY A 151 -12.76 3.84 12.05
C GLY A 151 -11.67 3.13 11.24
N GLY A 152 -11.92 2.90 9.94
CA GLY A 152 -10.94 2.26 9.06
C GLY A 152 -9.92 3.23 8.47
N GLY A 153 -10.23 4.54 8.45
CA GLY A 153 -9.39 5.56 7.83
C GLY A 153 -9.34 5.48 6.30
N LEU A 154 -10.23 4.70 5.67
CA LEU A 154 -10.22 4.42 4.23
C LEU A 154 -11.40 5.08 3.52
N ALA A 155 -11.13 5.64 2.34
CA ALA A 155 -12.16 6.11 1.43
C ALA A 155 -11.82 5.76 -0.02
N ILE A 156 -12.84 5.50 -0.83
CA ILE A 156 -12.72 5.34 -2.29
C ILE A 156 -13.62 6.36 -2.96
N LEU A 157 -13.08 7.11 -3.91
CA LEU A 157 -13.79 8.05 -4.77
C LEU A 157 -13.68 7.56 -6.22
N SER A 158 -14.75 7.72 -7.00
CA SER A 158 -14.85 7.18 -8.34
C SER A 158 -15.62 8.12 -9.27
N LYS A 159 -15.17 8.18 -10.53
CA LYS A 159 -15.89 8.80 -11.64
C LYS A 159 -17.17 8.04 -11.97
N TRP A 160 -17.16 6.72 -11.82
CA TRP A 160 -18.24 5.82 -12.19
C TRP A 160 -18.99 5.22 -10.98
N PRO A 161 -20.23 4.74 -11.17
CA PRO A 161 -21.02 4.15 -10.10
C PRO A 161 -20.32 3.02 -9.35
N ILE A 162 -20.41 3.05 -8.02
CA ILE A 162 -20.03 1.93 -7.14
C ILE A 162 -21.27 1.03 -7.01
N GLU A 163 -21.22 -0.16 -7.63
CA GLU A 163 -22.31 -1.14 -7.61
C GLU A 163 -22.37 -1.89 -6.28
N GLU A 164 -21.20 -2.27 -5.77
CA GLU A 164 -21.06 -3.02 -4.52
C GLU A 164 -19.89 -2.47 -3.71
N SER A 165 -19.99 -2.56 -2.39
CA SER A 165 -18.96 -2.10 -1.48
C SER A 165 -18.92 -2.95 -0.22
N SER A 166 -17.73 -3.30 0.23
CA SER A 166 -17.51 -4.06 1.47
C SER A 166 -16.26 -3.57 2.21
N MET A 167 -16.23 -3.77 3.53
CA MET A 167 -15.03 -3.57 4.34
C MET A 167 -14.64 -4.91 4.95
N PHE A 168 -13.48 -5.43 4.57
CA PHE A 168 -12.93 -6.66 5.15
C PHE A 168 -11.91 -6.31 6.22
N ARG A 169 -12.17 -6.64 7.49
CA ARG A 169 -11.20 -6.43 8.57
C ARG A 169 -10.22 -7.59 8.61
N TYR A 170 -8.92 -7.29 8.69
CA TYR A 170 -7.91 -8.35 8.81
C TYR A 170 -8.08 -9.15 10.11
N PRO A 171 -7.91 -10.49 10.08
CA PRO A 171 -7.99 -11.32 11.27
C PRO A 171 -6.89 -11.00 12.29
N LEU A 172 -5.66 -10.75 11.83
CA LEU A 172 -4.51 -10.39 12.64
C LEU A 172 -4.20 -8.89 12.48
N ASN A 173 -4.36 -8.12 13.56
CA ASN A 173 -4.45 -6.65 13.49
C ASN A 173 -3.66 -5.91 14.59
N GLY A 174 -2.56 -6.50 15.06
CA GLY A 174 -1.77 -5.97 16.17
C GLY A 174 -2.34 -6.38 17.52
N ARG A 175 -2.01 -5.61 18.56
CA ARG A 175 -2.23 -6.01 19.97
C ARG A 175 -3.05 -4.95 20.73
N PRO A 176 -4.04 -5.34 21.53
CA PRO A 176 -4.82 -4.40 22.35
C PRO A 176 -3.97 -3.73 23.43
N THR A 177 -2.92 -4.39 23.89
CA THR A 177 -1.99 -3.83 24.89
C THR A 177 -1.09 -2.73 24.33
N ALA A 178 -0.93 -2.65 23.01
CA ALA A 178 -0.19 -1.58 22.33
C ALA A 178 -1.11 -0.40 21.99
N PHE A 179 -1.86 0.08 22.99
CA PHE A 179 -2.90 1.11 22.80
C PHE A 179 -2.35 2.45 22.28
N TRP A 180 -1.08 2.76 22.54
CA TRP A 180 -0.41 3.95 22.00
C TRP A 180 -0.06 3.84 20.51
N ARG A 181 -0.10 2.64 19.93
CA ARG A 181 0.09 2.40 18.48
C ARG A 181 -1.25 2.45 17.72
N GLY A 182 -2.32 1.94 18.33
CA GLY A 182 -3.69 2.15 17.86
C GLY A 182 -4.20 1.19 16.77
N ASP A 183 -3.33 0.47 16.05
CA ASP A 183 -3.69 -0.44 14.93
C ASP A 183 -4.80 -1.45 15.28
N TRP A 184 -4.76 -2.01 16.49
CA TRP A 184 -5.77 -2.97 16.94
C TRP A 184 -7.16 -2.34 17.08
N PHE A 185 -7.22 -1.09 17.56
CA PHE A 185 -8.48 -0.40 17.83
C PHE A 185 -9.11 0.19 16.57
N VAL A 186 -8.31 0.58 15.58
CA VAL A 186 -8.82 1.01 14.26
C VAL A 186 -9.33 -0.18 13.44
N GLY A 187 -8.80 -1.39 13.70
CA GLY A 187 -9.19 -2.59 12.98
C GLY A 187 -8.82 -2.48 11.49
N LYS A 188 -7.52 -2.44 11.19
CA LYS A 188 -7.03 -2.34 9.80
C LYS A 188 -7.64 -3.42 8.90
N GLY A 189 -7.76 -3.11 7.62
CA GLY A 189 -8.50 -3.97 6.68
C GLY A 189 -8.44 -3.44 5.25
N VAL A 190 -9.26 -4.05 4.40
CA VAL A 190 -9.38 -3.74 2.98
C VAL A 190 -10.77 -3.18 2.71
N ALA A 191 -10.81 -1.92 2.27
CA ALA A 191 -11.99 -1.31 1.69
C ALA A 191 -12.12 -1.74 0.23
N HIS A 192 -13.25 -2.33 -0.14
CA HIS A 192 -13.51 -2.83 -1.48
C HIS A 192 -14.66 -2.07 -2.14
N ALA A 193 -14.51 -1.75 -3.42
CA ALA A 193 -15.54 -1.20 -4.28
C ALA A 193 -15.53 -1.89 -5.65
N LYS A 194 -16.68 -2.40 -6.08
CA LYS A 194 -16.93 -2.86 -7.44
C LYS A 194 -17.52 -1.72 -8.25
N ILE A 195 -16.82 -1.28 -9.28
CA ILE A 195 -17.12 -0.07 -10.06
C ILE A 195 -17.36 -0.45 -11.52
N ARG A 196 -18.48 0.02 -12.08
CA ARG A 196 -18.87 -0.22 -13.48
C ARG A 196 -18.38 0.92 -14.36
N TYR A 197 -17.34 0.70 -15.17
CA TYR A 197 -16.77 1.74 -16.03
C TYR A 197 -17.31 1.76 -17.46
N GLY A 198 -18.14 0.78 -17.86
CA GLY A 198 -18.79 0.72 -19.17
C GLY A 198 -20.00 -0.23 -19.14
N SER A 199 -20.72 -0.35 -20.26
CA SER A 199 -21.97 -1.14 -20.36
C SER A 199 -21.79 -2.66 -20.37
N GLY A 200 -20.63 -3.14 -20.83
CA GLY A 200 -20.32 -4.56 -20.94
C GLY A 200 -20.29 -5.29 -19.58
N PRO A 201 -20.61 -6.59 -19.56
CA PRO A 201 -20.67 -7.37 -18.31
C PRO A 201 -19.31 -7.43 -17.59
N LYS A 202 -18.21 -7.40 -18.35
CA LYS A 202 -16.82 -7.39 -17.84
C LYS A 202 -16.21 -6.00 -17.74
N HIS A 203 -16.94 -4.93 -18.06
CA HIS A 203 -16.48 -3.54 -17.91
C HIS A 203 -16.55 -3.10 -16.43
N VAL A 204 -15.90 -3.88 -15.57
CA VAL A 204 -15.89 -3.76 -14.11
C VAL A 204 -14.46 -3.65 -13.63
N VAL A 205 -14.23 -2.74 -12.72
CA VAL A 205 -13.01 -2.66 -11.92
C VAL A 205 -13.34 -2.87 -10.45
N GLU A 206 -12.66 -3.82 -9.82
CA GLU A 206 -12.69 -3.99 -8.37
C GLU A 206 -11.48 -3.30 -7.75
N VAL A 207 -11.76 -2.29 -6.92
CA VAL A 207 -10.77 -1.46 -6.24
C VAL A 207 -10.67 -1.90 -4.78
N PHE A 208 -9.47 -2.25 -4.36
CA PHE A 208 -9.12 -2.66 -3.01
C PHE A 208 -8.18 -1.62 -2.41
N ASN A 209 -8.72 -0.74 -1.56
CA ASN A 209 -7.95 0.23 -0.80
C ASN A 209 -7.55 -0.37 0.56
N THR A 210 -6.27 -0.33 0.94
CA THR A 210 -5.82 -0.83 2.24
C THR A 210 -4.86 0.14 2.93
N HIS A 211 -4.75 -0.02 4.25
CA HIS A 211 -3.67 0.53 5.06
C HIS A 211 -3.24 -0.55 6.05
N THR A 212 -2.23 -1.35 5.68
CA THR A 212 -1.76 -2.51 6.46
C THR A 212 -0.99 -2.08 7.72
N HIS A 213 -0.67 -3.02 8.60
CA HIS A 213 -0.06 -2.76 9.90
C HIS A 213 1.28 -2.02 9.76
N ALA A 214 1.49 -0.94 10.53
CA ALA A 214 2.72 -0.16 10.43
C ALA A 214 3.95 -0.93 10.98
N PRO A 215 5.15 -0.75 10.40
CA PRO A 215 6.37 -1.41 10.83
C PRO A 215 6.99 -0.65 12.02
N TYR A 216 6.40 -0.80 13.20
CA TYR A 216 6.87 -0.14 14.42
C TYR A 216 8.21 -0.65 14.97
N GLU A 217 8.67 -1.79 14.48
CA GLU A 217 9.89 -2.46 14.93
C GLU A 217 10.76 -2.77 13.70
N HIS A 218 12.07 -2.58 13.84
CA HIS A 218 13.05 -2.86 12.79
C HIS A 218 13.94 -4.05 13.16
N GLY A 219 14.51 -4.71 12.15
CA GLY A 219 15.46 -5.80 12.34
C GLY A 219 14.80 -7.17 12.55
N PRO A 220 15.59 -8.21 12.90
CA PRO A 220 15.14 -9.62 12.93
C PRO A 220 14.10 -9.95 14.01
N ASN A 221 13.73 -8.95 14.82
CA ASN A 221 12.82 -9.08 15.96
C ASN A 221 11.52 -8.29 15.77
N ASP A 222 11.20 -7.87 14.54
CA ASP A 222 9.90 -7.29 14.24
C ASP A 222 8.77 -8.28 14.58
N SER A 223 8.12 -8.03 15.71
CA SER A 223 7.07 -8.88 16.23
C SER A 223 5.73 -8.65 15.51
N TYR A 224 5.67 -7.68 14.59
CA TYR A 224 4.50 -7.35 13.78
C TYR A 224 4.56 -7.90 12.36
N LEU A 225 5.71 -8.42 11.93
CA LEU A 225 5.87 -9.05 10.62
C LEU A 225 4.84 -10.16 10.38
N CYS A 226 4.54 -10.98 11.40
CA CYS A 226 3.51 -12.01 11.30
C CYS A 226 2.13 -11.46 10.92
N HIS A 227 1.75 -10.29 11.46
CA HIS A 227 0.50 -9.65 11.11
C HIS A 227 0.53 -9.17 9.66
N ARG A 228 1.60 -8.47 9.22
CA ARG A 228 1.69 -7.98 7.85
C ARG A 228 1.70 -9.12 6.82
N LEU A 229 2.36 -10.24 7.10
CA LEU A 229 2.33 -11.42 6.23
C LEU A 229 0.92 -12.01 6.11
N ALA A 230 0.19 -12.13 7.21
CA ALA A 230 -1.21 -12.59 7.18
C ALA A 230 -2.11 -11.60 6.43
N GLN A 231 -1.89 -10.30 6.58
CA GLN A 231 -2.64 -9.26 5.87
C GLN A 231 -2.38 -9.28 4.36
N ALA A 232 -1.12 -9.47 3.96
CA ALA A 232 -0.74 -9.65 2.56
C ALA A 232 -1.37 -10.91 1.96
N TRP A 233 -1.43 -12.00 2.74
CA TRP A 233 -2.07 -13.24 2.35
C TRP A 233 -3.58 -13.08 2.13
N GLU A 234 -4.29 -12.48 3.09
CA GLU A 234 -5.72 -12.16 2.95
C GLU A 234 -6.00 -11.26 1.75
N MET A 235 -5.18 -10.22 1.55
CA MET A 235 -5.28 -9.36 0.38
C MET A 235 -5.17 -10.19 -0.91
N SER A 236 -4.19 -11.07 -1.01
CA SER A 236 -4.00 -11.89 -2.22
C SER A 236 -5.22 -12.74 -2.57
N LYS A 237 -5.93 -13.28 -1.57
CA LYS A 237 -7.17 -14.06 -1.78
C LYS A 237 -8.28 -13.18 -2.37
N LEU A 238 -8.46 -11.97 -1.85
CA LEU A 238 -9.45 -11.02 -2.36
C LEU A 238 -9.17 -10.60 -3.80
N LEU A 239 -7.90 -10.24 -4.09
CA LEU A 239 -7.47 -9.84 -5.44
C LEU A 239 -7.61 -10.99 -6.44
N ARG A 240 -7.21 -12.20 -6.06
CA ARG A 240 -7.37 -13.40 -6.90
C ARG A 240 -8.84 -13.67 -7.20
N GLY A 241 -9.71 -13.64 -6.19
CA GLY A 241 -11.14 -13.86 -6.40
C GLY A 241 -11.78 -12.85 -7.36
N ALA A 242 -11.36 -11.58 -7.31
CA ALA A 242 -11.80 -10.55 -8.26
C ALA A 242 -11.32 -10.82 -9.69
N ALA A 243 -10.06 -11.24 -9.83
CA ALA A 243 -9.50 -11.58 -11.12
C ALA A 243 -10.13 -12.85 -11.72
N GLU A 244 -10.45 -13.87 -10.92
CA GLU A 244 -11.17 -15.09 -11.35
C GLU A 244 -12.58 -14.78 -11.87
N ARG A 245 -13.20 -13.68 -11.42
CA ARG A 245 -14.45 -13.16 -11.99
C ARG A 245 -14.26 -12.46 -13.33
N GLY A 246 -13.02 -12.26 -13.78
CA GLY A 246 -12.66 -11.58 -15.01
C GLY A 246 -12.74 -10.06 -14.93
N HIS A 247 -12.70 -9.49 -13.73
CA HIS A 247 -12.72 -8.04 -13.54
C HIS A 247 -11.30 -7.46 -13.62
N LEU A 248 -11.19 -6.17 -13.98
CA LEU A 248 -9.96 -5.42 -13.75
C LEU A 248 -9.76 -5.28 -12.23
N VAL A 249 -8.55 -5.53 -11.74
CA VAL A 249 -8.26 -5.49 -10.30
C VAL A 249 -7.26 -4.37 -10.03
N LEU A 250 -7.59 -3.49 -9.08
CA LEU A 250 -6.71 -2.44 -8.57
C LEU A 250 -6.54 -2.60 -7.06
N ALA A 251 -5.31 -2.84 -6.59
CA ALA A 251 -4.98 -2.80 -5.16
C ALA A 251 -4.18 -1.54 -4.86
N LEU A 252 -4.72 -0.68 -4.01
CA LEU A 252 -4.27 0.69 -3.77
C LEU A 252 -4.01 0.91 -2.28
N GLY A 253 -3.02 1.72 -1.96
CA GLY A 253 -2.87 2.28 -0.62
C GLY A 253 -1.49 2.18 -0.02
N ASP A 254 -1.42 2.46 1.27
CA ASP A 254 -0.22 2.34 2.10
C ASP A 254 -0.10 0.90 2.62
N PHE A 255 0.75 0.12 1.95
CA PHE A 255 0.95 -1.28 2.30
C PHE A 255 2.01 -1.46 3.39
N ASN A 256 2.61 -0.37 3.92
CA ASN A 256 3.60 -0.43 5.00
C ASN A 256 4.71 -1.48 4.76
N MET A 257 5.03 -1.70 3.48
CA MET A 257 5.99 -2.69 3.00
C MET A 257 6.91 -2.02 1.97
N ILE A 258 8.08 -2.59 1.77
CA ILE A 258 9.06 -2.10 0.77
C ILE A 258 9.02 -2.97 -0.48
N PRO A 259 9.49 -2.47 -1.64
CA PRO A 259 9.46 -3.26 -2.86
C PRO A 259 10.27 -4.55 -2.72
N LEU A 260 9.74 -5.64 -3.26
CA LEU A 260 10.27 -7.00 -3.18
C LEU A 260 10.36 -7.62 -1.78
N SER A 261 9.75 -7.01 -0.76
CA SER A 261 9.62 -7.65 0.55
C SER A 261 8.80 -8.95 0.46
N LEU A 262 8.89 -9.79 1.50
CA LEU A 262 8.14 -11.03 1.55
C LEU A 262 6.62 -10.78 1.47
N GLU A 263 6.12 -9.71 2.09
CA GLU A 263 4.73 -9.27 2.00
C GLU A 263 4.30 -8.97 0.55
N GLN A 264 5.08 -8.17 -0.20
CA GLN A 264 4.74 -7.84 -1.58
C GLN A 264 4.78 -9.11 -2.47
N ARG A 265 5.78 -9.97 -2.26
CA ARG A 265 5.94 -11.21 -3.00
C ARG A 265 4.75 -12.17 -2.78
N ILE A 266 4.19 -12.24 -1.57
CA ILE A 266 2.95 -12.99 -1.31
C ILE A 266 1.82 -12.46 -2.20
N ILE A 267 1.61 -11.14 -2.24
CA ILE A 267 0.51 -10.53 -3.00
C ILE A 267 0.65 -10.85 -4.50
N THR A 268 1.82 -10.58 -5.09
CA THR A 268 2.04 -10.74 -6.53
C THR A 268 2.18 -12.19 -6.97
N ALA A 269 2.54 -13.10 -6.06
CA ALA A 269 2.59 -14.53 -6.38
C ALA A 269 1.23 -15.22 -6.32
N HIS A 270 0.37 -14.81 -5.39
CA HIS A 270 -0.91 -15.45 -5.14
C HIS A 270 -2.10 -14.75 -5.81
N SER A 271 -1.86 -13.65 -6.53
CA SER A 271 -2.88 -12.95 -7.31
C SER A 271 -2.28 -12.37 -8.61
N PRO A 272 -3.07 -12.21 -9.68
CA PRO A 272 -2.56 -11.80 -11.00
C PRO A 272 -2.43 -10.26 -11.11
N VAL A 273 -1.79 -9.64 -10.12
CA VAL A 273 -1.51 -8.20 -10.10
C VAL A 273 -0.01 -7.94 -10.17
N ARG A 274 0.38 -6.86 -10.83
CA ARG A 274 1.77 -6.38 -10.89
C ARG A 274 1.90 -5.01 -10.23
N ASP A 275 3.07 -4.75 -9.66
CA ASP A 275 3.43 -3.41 -9.17
C ASP A 275 3.62 -2.47 -10.36
N THR A 276 2.65 -1.56 -10.56
CA THR A 276 2.63 -0.66 -11.72
C THR A 276 3.89 0.19 -11.83
N TRP A 277 4.49 0.58 -10.70
CA TRP A 277 5.75 1.33 -10.71
C TRP A 277 6.90 0.49 -11.22
N ARG A 278 7.02 -0.77 -10.77
CA ARG A 278 8.11 -1.65 -11.21
C ARG A 278 7.94 -2.20 -12.61
N VAL A 279 6.72 -2.17 -13.14
CA VAL A 279 6.47 -2.45 -14.56
C VAL A 279 7.17 -1.41 -15.45
N LEU A 280 7.16 -0.12 -15.06
CA LEU A 280 7.87 0.93 -15.80
C LEU A 280 9.32 1.16 -15.33
N HIS A 281 9.60 0.94 -14.05
CA HIS A 281 10.90 1.12 -13.41
C HIS A 281 11.37 -0.19 -12.75
N PRO A 282 11.72 -1.24 -13.53
CA PRO A 282 12.05 -2.57 -13.02
C PRO A 282 13.20 -2.58 -12.01
N ASP A 283 14.11 -1.62 -12.20
CA ASP A 283 15.31 -1.39 -11.41
C ASP A 283 15.12 -0.43 -10.23
N SER A 284 13.91 0.05 -9.94
CA SER A 284 13.64 0.93 -8.79
C SER A 284 14.13 0.32 -7.46
N SER A 285 14.36 1.19 -6.47
CA SER A 285 14.87 0.81 -5.15
C SER A 285 14.02 -0.27 -4.46
N VAL A 286 14.66 -1.15 -3.68
CA VAL A 286 14.00 -2.16 -2.83
C VAL A 286 13.97 -1.74 -1.35
N GLY A 287 14.21 -0.47 -1.05
CA GLY A 287 14.10 0.12 0.29
C GLY A 287 14.92 1.41 0.45
N PRO A 288 14.96 1.99 1.66
CA PRO A 288 15.94 3.04 1.98
C PRO A 288 17.38 2.61 1.65
N ALA A 289 18.27 3.56 1.42
CA ALA A 289 19.65 3.27 1.03
C ALA A 289 20.41 2.45 2.10
N ASP A 290 19.98 2.54 3.37
CA ASP A 290 20.58 1.79 4.46
C ASP A 290 19.96 0.39 4.68
N HIS A 291 18.87 0.07 3.97
CA HIS A 291 18.17 -1.21 4.07
C HIS A 291 19.08 -2.35 3.58
N PRO A 292 19.15 -3.51 4.28
CA PRO A 292 20.07 -4.59 3.91
C PRO A 292 19.93 -5.06 2.46
N ALA A 293 18.70 -5.16 1.95
CA ALA A 293 18.45 -5.57 0.57
C ALA A 293 18.94 -4.54 -0.46
N GLU A 294 18.83 -3.24 -0.17
CA GLU A 294 19.30 -2.19 -1.06
C GLU A 294 20.83 -2.06 -0.99
N LYS A 295 21.41 -2.12 0.22
CA LYS A 295 22.88 -2.20 0.41
C LYS A 295 23.51 -3.35 -0.37
N ALA A 296 22.85 -4.51 -0.40
CA ALA A 296 23.34 -5.68 -1.12
C ALA A 296 23.44 -5.45 -2.64
N ARG A 297 22.66 -4.53 -3.21
CA ARG A 297 22.72 -4.14 -4.64
C ARG A 297 23.92 -3.27 -4.98
N ARG A 298 24.62 -2.72 -3.98
CA ARG A 298 25.81 -1.88 -4.13
C ARG A 298 25.61 -0.70 -5.11
N ARG A 299 24.41 -0.13 -5.10
CA ARG A 299 24.08 1.05 -5.91
C ARG A 299 24.51 2.34 -5.18
N PRO A 300 24.76 3.44 -5.91
CA PRO A 300 24.97 4.76 -5.31
C PRO A 300 23.78 5.16 -4.45
N ILE A 301 24.03 5.93 -3.39
CA ILE A 301 22.94 6.53 -2.60
C ILE A 301 22.18 7.50 -3.52
N PRO A 302 20.85 7.37 -3.66
CA PRO A 302 20.10 8.17 -4.61
C PRO A 302 20.01 9.63 -4.17
N THR A 303 19.82 10.51 -5.16
CA THR A 303 19.43 11.91 -4.91
C THR A 303 17.93 12.00 -4.66
N ALA A 304 17.47 13.14 -4.15
CA ALA A 304 16.06 13.42 -3.91
C ALA A 304 15.25 13.31 -5.21
N GLU A 305 15.75 13.86 -6.32
CA GLU A 305 15.10 13.74 -7.62
C GLU A 305 15.07 12.30 -8.14
N PHE A 306 16.18 11.56 -8.05
CA PHE A 306 16.23 10.16 -8.47
C PHE A 306 15.24 9.30 -7.65
N ASN A 307 15.12 9.60 -6.36
CA ASN A 307 14.17 8.91 -5.50
C ASN A 307 12.71 9.12 -5.95
N ILE A 308 12.37 10.31 -6.43
CA ILE A 308 11.04 10.65 -6.92
C ILE A 308 10.79 10.04 -8.30
N GLN A 309 11.71 10.25 -9.25
CA GLN A 309 11.51 9.90 -10.65
C GLN A 309 11.70 8.40 -10.92
N GLU A 310 12.69 7.76 -10.31
CA GLU A 310 13.04 6.36 -10.59
C GLU A 310 12.58 5.41 -9.49
N ASN A 311 12.80 5.77 -8.21
CA ASN A 311 12.47 4.85 -7.11
C ASN A 311 11.01 4.91 -6.66
N GLY A 312 10.28 5.97 -7.02
CA GLY A 312 8.90 6.18 -6.57
C GLY A 312 8.78 6.37 -5.06
N ALA A 313 9.78 6.99 -4.44
CA ALA A 313 9.84 7.23 -3.01
C ALA A 313 8.84 8.33 -2.61
N ALA A 314 7.66 7.92 -2.15
CA ALA A 314 6.60 8.84 -1.71
C ALA A 314 6.72 9.28 -0.24
N SER A 315 7.60 8.68 0.56
CA SER A 315 7.70 8.96 1.99
C SER A 315 9.15 9.17 2.41
N ASP A 316 9.33 9.84 3.56
CA ASP A 316 10.61 10.02 4.27
C ASP A 316 11.72 10.83 3.55
N GLY A 317 11.49 11.25 2.31
CA GLY A 317 12.42 12.07 1.52
C GLY A 317 12.45 13.56 1.91
N PRO A 318 13.47 14.31 1.47
CA PRO A 318 13.73 15.69 1.88
C PRO A 318 12.74 16.71 1.29
N TYR A 319 11.99 16.37 0.23
CA TYR A 319 10.92 17.24 -0.27
C TYR A 319 9.74 17.33 0.70
N ASN A 320 9.55 16.33 1.57
CA ASN A 320 8.44 16.33 2.51
C ASN A 320 8.78 17.17 3.75
N THR A 321 8.04 18.26 3.96
CA THR A 321 8.32 19.22 5.04
C THR A 321 8.14 18.62 6.44
N TRP A 322 7.39 17.52 6.57
CA TRP A 322 7.21 16.82 7.84
C TRP A 322 8.45 16.03 8.27
N ARG A 323 9.44 15.90 7.38
CA ARG A 323 10.74 15.26 7.63
C ARG A 323 11.88 16.25 7.82
N TRP A 324 11.59 17.53 7.67
CA TRP A 324 12.52 18.62 7.95
C TRP A 324 12.87 18.72 9.43
N SER A 325 14.04 19.29 9.71
CA SER A 325 14.44 19.66 11.07
C SER A 325 13.46 20.67 11.67
N LYS A 326 13.45 20.80 13.01
CA LYS A 326 12.58 21.78 13.68
C LYS A 326 12.93 23.21 13.26
N GLU A 327 14.19 23.48 12.96
CA GLU A 327 14.72 24.75 12.49
C GLU A 327 14.18 25.07 11.09
N GLN A 328 14.21 24.10 10.19
CA GLN A 328 13.62 24.22 8.85
C GLN A 328 12.10 24.39 8.91
N GLN A 329 11.40 23.67 9.78
CA GLN A 329 9.95 23.82 9.95
C GLN A 329 9.53 25.21 10.46
N LYS A 330 10.42 25.97 11.12
CA LYS A 330 10.16 27.38 11.51
C LYS A 330 10.13 28.34 10.30
N LEU A 331 10.62 27.89 9.15
CA LEU A 331 10.56 28.62 7.88
C LEU A 331 9.22 28.40 7.16
N LEU A 332 8.31 27.58 7.70
CA LEU A 332 6.97 27.37 7.14
C LEU A 332 5.98 28.40 7.69
N GLY A 333 4.90 28.62 6.93
CA GLY A 333 3.77 29.46 7.31
C GLY A 333 3.61 30.72 6.46
N PRO A 334 2.52 31.48 6.69
CA PRO A 334 2.17 32.63 5.87
C PRO A 334 3.27 33.70 5.83
N GLY A 335 3.59 34.19 4.63
CA GLY A 335 4.57 35.25 4.40
C GLY A 335 6.03 34.84 4.60
N LYS A 336 6.32 33.55 4.81
CA LYS A 336 7.68 33.02 4.83
C LYS A 336 8.22 32.78 3.42
N PRO A 337 9.53 32.94 3.19
CA PRO A 337 10.12 32.65 1.90
C PRO A 337 9.99 31.16 1.57
N GLU A 338 9.81 30.86 0.29
CA GLU A 338 9.80 29.49 -0.18
C GLU A 338 11.21 28.87 -0.05
N VAL A 339 11.28 27.67 0.53
CA VAL A 339 12.54 26.94 0.70
C VAL A 339 12.68 25.91 -0.41
N THR A 340 13.61 26.08 -1.34
CA THR A 340 13.84 25.09 -2.40
C THR A 340 14.79 24.00 -1.93
N ILE A 341 14.51 22.74 -2.27
CA ILE A 341 15.41 21.61 -2.04
C ILE A 341 16.11 21.30 -3.36
N PRO A 342 17.46 21.36 -3.42
CA PRO A 342 18.20 21.02 -4.64
C PRO A 342 17.91 19.58 -5.10
N PRO A 343 17.64 19.34 -6.40
CA PRO A 343 17.35 18.01 -6.94
C PRO A 343 18.41 16.94 -6.66
N ASP A 344 19.68 17.37 -6.60
CA ASP A 344 20.87 16.57 -6.32
C ASP A 344 21.13 16.31 -4.82
N THR A 345 20.27 16.82 -3.94
CA THR A 345 20.34 16.54 -2.49
C THR A 345 20.34 15.04 -2.25
N ILE A 346 21.37 14.52 -1.57
CA ILE A 346 21.46 13.10 -1.23
C ILE A 346 20.31 12.69 -0.31
N ASP A 347 19.55 11.67 -0.72
CA ASP A 347 18.41 11.15 0.03
C ASP A 347 18.58 9.65 0.32
N HIS A 348 19.08 9.37 1.53
CA HIS A 348 19.25 8.01 2.02
C HIS A 348 17.97 7.41 2.63
N ARG A 349 16.92 8.21 2.86
CA ARG A 349 15.73 7.81 3.64
C ARG A 349 14.49 7.59 2.80
N GLY A 350 14.41 8.21 1.63
CA GLY A 350 13.30 8.07 0.70
C GLY A 350 12.94 6.61 0.48
N LYS A 351 11.65 6.30 0.63
CA LYS A 351 11.12 4.95 0.44
C LYS A 351 9.69 4.95 -0.09
N ARG A 352 9.36 3.88 -0.80
CA ARG A 352 8.02 3.59 -1.30
C ARG A 352 7.32 2.62 -0.36
N LEU A 353 6.21 3.08 0.22
CA LEU A 353 5.29 2.29 1.06
C LEU A 353 3.89 2.22 0.44
N ASP A 354 3.57 3.22 -0.39
CA ASP A 354 2.32 3.33 -1.12
C ASP A 354 2.43 2.65 -2.49
N TYR A 355 1.39 1.91 -2.88
CA TYR A 355 1.39 1.13 -4.11
C TYR A 355 0.08 1.25 -4.88
N ILE A 356 0.22 1.15 -6.20
CA ILE A 356 -0.84 0.80 -7.14
C ILE A 356 -0.43 -0.54 -7.75
N LEU A 357 -1.16 -1.61 -7.41
CA LEU A 357 -1.02 -2.91 -8.05
C LEU A 357 -2.20 -3.12 -9.01
N ALA A 358 -1.95 -3.57 -10.22
CA ALA A 358 -2.97 -3.72 -11.25
C ALA A 358 -2.91 -5.08 -11.95
N SER A 359 -4.07 -5.63 -12.32
CA SER A 359 -4.19 -6.72 -13.29
C SER A 359 -4.44 -6.19 -14.71
N SER A 360 -4.41 -7.07 -15.72
CA SER A 360 -4.75 -6.70 -17.11
C SER A 360 -6.25 -6.71 -17.42
N GLY A 361 -7.09 -7.18 -16.48
CA GLY A 361 -8.45 -7.64 -16.78
C GLY A 361 -8.47 -8.98 -17.55
N ASP A 362 -9.67 -9.46 -17.85
CA ASP A 362 -9.88 -10.67 -18.66
C ASP A 362 -9.62 -10.36 -20.14
N VAL A 363 -8.42 -10.69 -20.61
CA VAL A 363 -7.96 -10.37 -21.97
C VAL A 363 -8.87 -10.97 -23.05
N ALA A 364 -9.39 -12.18 -22.81
CA ALA A 364 -10.26 -12.86 -23.75
C ALA A 364 -11.65 -12.21 -23.78
N ALA A 365 -12.24 -11.96 -22.61
CA ALA A 365 -13.58 -11.39 -22.52
C ALA A 365 -13.64 -9.90 -22.88
N LEU A 366 -12.54 -9.16 -22.69
CA LEU A 366 -12.43 -7.75 -23.07
C LEU A 366 -11.97 -7.55 -24.53
N HIS A 367 -11.51 -8.59 -25.23
CA HIS A 367 -10.83 -8.47 -26.53
C HIS A 367 -9.65 -7.48 -26.52
N GLY A 368 -8.94 -7.39 -25.38
CA GLY A 368 -7.90 -6.41 -25.15
C GLY A 368 -7.38 -6.48 -23.72
N SER A 369 -6.29 -5.77 -23.44
CA SER A 369 -5.67 -5.76 -22.12
C SER A 369 -5.46 -4.33 -21.63
N TRP A 370 -5.66 -4.12 -20.33
CA TRP A 370 -5.19 -2.91 -19.66
C TRP A 370 -3.67 -2.98 -19.47
N VAL A 371 -2.98 -1.89 -19.80
CA VAL A 371 -1.51 -1.75 -19.74
C VAL A 371 -1.17 -0.47 -18.98
N VAL A 372 -0.14 -0.52 -18.13
CA VAL A 372 0.38 0.68 -17.46
C VAL A 372 1.17 1.50 -18.47
N THR A 373 0.79 2.78 -18.62
CA THR A 373 1.48 3.71 -19.52
C THR A 373 2.14 4.87 -18.79
N ARG A 374 1.72 5.16 -17.55
CA ARG A 374 2.31 6.19 -16.70
C ARG A 374 2.31 5.77 -15.24
N THR A 375 3.38 6.11 -14.54
CA THR A 375 3.41 6.18 -13.07
C THR A 375 4.10 7.47 -12.63
N ALA A 376 3.67 8.05 -11.52
CA ALA A 376 4.29 9.26 -10.96
C ALA A 376 4.11 9.37 -9.45
N VAL A 377 5.08 9.99 -8.77
CA VAL A 377 4.87 10.51 -7.41
C VAL A 377 4.15 11.84 -7.56
N GLY A 378 2.90 11.89 -7.12
CA GLY A 378 2.01 13.02 -7.21
C GLY A 378 1.91 13.80 -5.90
N MET A 379 1.12 14.88 -5.93
CA MET A 379 0.81 15.70 -4.74
C MET A 379 2.04 16.17 -3.94
N MET A 380 3.15 16.44 -4.63
CA MET A 380 4.39 16.94 -4.02
C MET A 380 4.35 18.43 -3.65
N MET A 381 3.28 19.12 -4.05
CA MET A 381 3.12 20.54 -3.79
C MET A 381 2.97 20.85 -2.31
N ARG A 382 3.32 22.09 -1.97
CA ARG A 382 3.08 22.66 -0.66
C ARG A 382 1.71 23.29 -0.61
N HIS A 383 1.13 23.35 0.59
CA HIS A 383 -0.04 24.16 0.83
C HIS A 383 0.28 25.62 0.48
N PRO A 384 -0.52 26.30 -0.36
CA PRO A 384 -0.17 27.62 -0.91
C PRO A 384 0.07 28.69 0.16
N GLU A 385 -0.73 28.68 1.23
CA GLU A 385 -0.57 29.65 2.33
C GLU A 385 0.35 29.18 3.47
N LEU A 386 0.34 27.88 3.78
CA LEU A 386 1.02 27.32 4.97
C LEU A 386 2.44 26.82 4.66
N GLY A 387 2.77 26.62 3.39
CA GLY A 387 4.08 26.16 2.92
C GLY A 387 4.43 24.72 3.28
N CYS A 388 3.61 24.01 4.06
CA CYS A 388 3.84 22.61 4.45
C CYS A 388 3.34 21.63 3.38
N SER A 389 3.93 20.44 3.31
CA SER A 389 3.43 19.31 2.52
C SER A 389 2.01 18.93 2.96
N LEU A 390 1.18 18.53 1.99
CA LEU A 390 -0.23 18.22 2.24
C LEU A 390 -0.44 16.94 3.04
N SER A 391 0.52 16.02 3.02
CA SER A 391 0.58 14.83 3.88
C SER A 391 2.04 14.49 4.19
N ASP A 392 2.28 13.61 5.16
CA ASP A 392 3.61 13.06 5.42
C ASP A 392 4.00 11.94 4.42
N HIS A 393 3.09 11.63 3.51
CA HIS A 393 3.31 10.90 2.26
C HIS A 393 2.99 11.81 1.06
N PHE A 394 3.59 11.50 -0.09
CA PHE A 394 3.16 11.98 -1.39
C PHE A 394 2.20 10.96 -2.02
N ALA A 395 1.43 11.40 -3.02
CA ALA A 395 0.51 10.49 -3.70
C ALA A 395 1.28 9.57 -4.65
N MET A 396 0.75 8.36 -4.87
CA MET A 396 1.15 7.54 -6.01
C MET A 396 0.08 7.63 -7.08
N GLU A 397 0.51 7.84 -8.32
CA GLU A 397 -0.37 7.97 -9.48
C GLU A 397 0.00 6.92 -10.53
N ALA A 398 -1.01 6.39 -11.22
CA ALA A 398 -0.82 5.55 -12.40
C ALA A 398 -1.91 5.78 -13.44
N THR A 399 -1.56 5.65 -14.71
CA THR A 399 -2.54 5.61 -15.82
C THR A 399 -2.46 4.24 -16.49
N LEU A 400 -3.61 3.59 -16.59
CA LEU A 400 -3.81 2.39 -17.36
C LEU A 400 -4.48 2.75 -18.69
N THR A 401 -3.93 2.26 -19.80
CA THR A 401 -4.52 2.42 -21.13
C THR A 401 -5.01 1.07 -21.62
N PHE A 402 -6.19 1.05 -22.25
CA PHE A 402 -6.75 -0.15 -22.83
C PHE A 402 -6.18 -0.39 -24.24
N HIS A 403 -5.61 -1.57 -24.47
CA HIS A 403 -5.09 -1.97 -25.77
C HIS A 403 -5.92 -3.11 -26.35
N PRO A 404 -6.70 -2.87 -27.42
CA PRO A 404 -7.42 -3.93 -28.12
C PRO A 404 -6.45 -4.97 -28.71
N LEU A 405 -6.84 -6.24 -28.67
CA LEU A 405 -6.12 -7.27 -29.41
C LEU A 405 -6.26 -6.99 -30.91
N SER A 406 -5.13 -6.95 -31.63
CA SER A 406 -5.18 -6.84 -33.09
C SER A 406 -5.86 -8.08 -33.67
N PRO A 407 -6.86 -7.94 -34.56
CA PRO A 407 -7.42 -9.09 -35.24
C PRO A 407 -6.30 -9.78 -36.03
N THR A 408 -5.97 -11.02 -35.67
CA THR A 408 -5.12 -11.87 -36.51
C THR A 408 -5.72 -11.89 -37.91
N PRO A 409 -4.95 -11.55 -38.97
CA PRO A 409 -5.47 -11.65 -40.33
C PRO A 409 -5.95 -13.08 -40.55
N SER A 410 -7.25 -13.23 -40.80
CA SER A 410 -7.86 -14.50 -41.17
C SER A 410 -7.05 -15.11 -42.32
N THR A 411 -6.44 -16.27 -42.08
CA THR A 411 -5.86 -17.12 -43.11
C THR A 411 -6.98 -17.71 -43.97
N ASN A 412 -7.63 -16.88 -44.77
CA ASN A 412 -8.55 -17.26 -45.83
C ASN A 412 -7.87 -17.07 -47.19
N ASN A 413 -6.66 -17.58 -47.33
CA ASN A 413 -6.00 -17.81 -48.61
C ASN A 413 -5.12 -19.06 -48.49
N LEU A 414 -5.76 -20.22 -48.38
CA LEU A 414 -5.11 -21.50 -48.66
C LEU A 414 -5.76 -22.15 -49.88
N SER A 415 -5.56 -21.52 -51.03
CA SER A 415 -5.89 -22.08 -52.34
C SER A 415 -4.79 -21.73 -53.33
N SER A 416 -3.64 -22.41 -53.21
CA SER A 416 -2.85 -22.98 -54.32
C SER A 416 -1.41 -23.27 -53.88
N LEU A 417 -1.15 -24.45 -53.31
CA LEU A 417 0.20 -25.03 -53.37
C LEU A 417 0.06 -26.54 -53.65
N ALA A 418 0.70 -26.96 -54.74
CA ALA A 418 0.69 -28.31 -55.29
C ALA A 418 1.31 -29.35 -54.33
N PRO A 419 1.00 -30.65 -54.47
CA PRO A 419 1.44 -31.67 -53.53
C PRO A 419 2.94 -31.96 -53.70
N LEU A 420 3.73 -31.70 -52.66
CA LEU A 420 5.09 -32.22 -52.53
C LEU A 420 5.06 -33.69 -52.07
N ARG A 421 5.87 -34.51 -52.74
CA ARG A 421 6.04 -35.97 -52.55
C ARG A 421 6.52 -36.34 -51.13
N PRO A 422 6.19 -37.54 -50.62
CA PRO A 422 6.63 -37.99 -49.29
C PRO A 422 8.12 -38.40 -49.27
N PRO A 423 8.83 -38.23 -48.15
CA PRO A 423 10.19 -38.74 -48.00
C PRO A 423 10.20 -40.24 -47.63
N THR A 424 11.09 -40.96 -48.30
CA THR A 424 11.36 -42.40 -48.14
C THR A 424 12.11 -42.68 -46.84
N LYS A 425 11.69 -43.72 -46.11
CA LYS A 425 12.41 -44.32 -44.97
C LYS A 425 13.70 -45.02 -45.44
N ILE A 426 14.82 -44.83 -44.74
CA ILE A 426 15.91 -45.81 -44.66
C ILE A 426 16.33 -45.97 -43.18
N LEU A 427 16.53 -47.24 -42.80
CA LEU A 427 16.66 -47.81 -41.47
C LEU A 427 18.12 -48.27 -41.24
N SER A 428 18.66 -48.06 -40.02
CA SER A 428 19.68 -48.86 -39.28
C SER A 428 21.05 -49.15 -39.94
N SER A 429 22.18 -49.46 -39.28
CA SER A 429 22.72 -49.42 -37.91
C SER A 429 24.16 -49.95 -38.00
N ASN A 430 25.06 -49.44 -37.15
CA ASN A 430 26.29 -50.03 -36.58
C ASN A 430 27.35 -50.72 -37.49
N ASN A 431 28.62 -50.29 -37.39
CA ASN A 431 29.63 -51.00 -36.57
C ASN A 431 31.05 -50.38 -36.56
N THR A 432 31.67 -50.48 -35.36
CA THR A 432 33.11 -50.68 -35.02
C THR A 432 34.19 -49.57 -35.05
N ALA A 433 34.73 -49.36 -33.82
CA ALA A 433 36.13 -49.51 -33.38
C ALA A 433 37.04 -48.27 -33.17
N ILE A 434 37.72 -48.31 -32.01
CA ILE A 434 38.60 -47.35 -31.31
C ILE A 434 40.08 -47.71 -31.59
N PRO A 435 41.07 -46.79 -31.45
CA PRO A 435 41.90 -46.64 -30.21
C PRO A 435 42.19 -45.15 -29.82
N ARG A 436 42.13 -44.71 -28.55
CA ARG A 436 43.21 -44.55 -27.51
C ARG A 436 44.56 -44.02 -28.05
N ALA A 437 45.34 -43.10 -27.46
CA ALA A 437 45.42 -42.36 -26.18
C ALA A 437 46.21 -41.04 -26.46
N ASP A 438 46.28 -39.98 -25.63
CA ASP A 438 47.10 -39.85 -24.41
C ASP A 438 46.79 -38.54 -23.64
N SER A 439 47.10 -38.60 -22.35
CA SER A 439 46.97 -37.61 -21.28
C SER A 439 48.11 -36.57 -21.22
N GLU A 440 47.85 -35.36 -20.73
CA GLU A 440 48.75 -34.71 -19.75
C GLU A 440 48.07 -33.57 -18.96
N ILE A 441 48.34 -33.57 -17.65
CA ILE A 441 47.97 -32.59 -16.63
C ILE A 441 49.26 -31.88 -16.22
N ILE A 442 49.32 -30.55 -16.19
CA ILE A 442 50.24 -29.81 -15.31
C ILE A 442 49.55 -28.55 -14.75
N THR A 443 49.55 -28.50 -13.41
CA THR A 443 49.28 -27.39 -12.49
C THR A 443 50.42 -26.36 -12.48
N ASP A 444 50.15 -25.07 -12.25
CA ASP A 444 50.68 -24.39 -11.04
C ASP A 444 50.14 -22.97 -10.82
N SER A 445 50.23 -22.55 -9.56
CA SER A 445 49.60 -21.36 -8.98
C SER A 445 50.63 -20.28 -8.52
N LEU A 446 50.12 -19.07 -8.21
CA LEU A 446 50.55 -18.11 -7.16
C LEU A 446 51.40 -16.84 -7.51
N ARG A 447 50.75 -15.69 -7.23
CA ARG A 447 51.09 -14.64 -6.21
C ARG A 447 51.73 -13.27 -6.59
N LEU A 448 50.98 -12.24 -6.17
CA LEU A 448 51.31 -11.07 -5.31
C LEU A 448 52.01 -9.79 -5.84
N ALA A 449 51.21 -8.70 -5.83
CA ALA A 449 51.30 -7.46 -5.03
C ALA A 449 52.42 -6.39 -5.21
N SER A 450 51.97 -5.13 -5.39
CA SER A 450 52.35 -3.86 -4.68
C SER A 450 51.66 -2.67 -5.42
N LYS A 451 50.91 -1.73 -4.80
CA LYS A 451 51.25 -0.58 -3.91
C LYS A 451 52.40 0.30 -4.44
N GLU A 452 52.43 1.63 -4.41
CA GLU A 452 51.55 2.75 -4.01
C GLU A 452 52.20 4.04 -4.59
N ASP A 453 51.47 5.16 -4.56
CA ASP A 453 51.93 6.57 -4.42
C ASP A 453 51.98 7.59 -5.58
N HIS A 454 51.31 8.71 -5.25
CA HIS A 454 51.26 10.08 -5.80
C HIS A 454 52.55 10.87 -5.52
N PRO A 455 52.90 11.96 -6.24
CA PRO A 455 52.22 13.27 -6.10
C PRO A 455 52.12 14.18 -7.36
N ASP A 456 51.23 15.17 -7.27
CA ASP A 456 51.03 16.39 -8.09
C ASP A 456 52.17 17.42 -7.82
N PRO A 457 52.30 18.64 -8.43
CA PRO A 457 51.43 19.36 -9.39
C PRO A 457 52.13 20.15 -10.55
N SER A 458 51.36 20.63 -11.55
CA SER A 458 51.39 22.01 -12.10
C SER A 458 50.68 22.19 -13.46
N ASP A 459 49.85 23.25 -13.50
CA ASP A 459 49.42 24.16 -14.58
C ASP A 459 49.79 23.87 -16.06
N ASP A 460 48.79 23.81 -16.95
CA ASP A 460 48.42 24.91 -17.86
C ASP A 460 47.41 24.51 -18.98
N ALA A 461 46.44 25.39 -19.17
CA ALA A 461 45.74 25.81 -20.40
C ALA A 461 45.28 24.83 -21.52
N ASP A 462 43.95 24.73 -21.63
CA ASP A 462 43.13 25.07 -22.82
C ASP A 462 43.25 24.24 -24.12
N SER A 463 42.22 23.43 -24.42
CA SER A 463 41.51 23.49 -25.72
C SER A 463 40.30 22.53 -25.79
N ARG A 464 39.26 23.05 -26.44
CA ARG A 464 37.88 22.55 -26.61
C ARG A 464 37.78 21.29 -27.48
N LEU A 465 36.90 20.36 -27.10
CA LEU A 465 35.96 19.69 -28.02
C LEU A 465 34.81 19.03 -27.23
N GLU A 466 33.61 19.61 -27.29
CA GLU A 466 32.39 19.07 -26.69
C GLU A 466 31.74 18.01 -27.59
N THR A 467 31.53 16.80 -27.07
CA THR A 467 30.70 15.76 -27.68
C THR A 467 29.32 15.79 -27.02
N ARG A 468 28.35 16.44 -27.68
CA ARG A 468 26.98 16.67 -27.20
C ARG A 468 26.13 15.40 -27.36
N THR A 469 25.84 14.71 -26.25
CA THR A 469 24.81 13.65 -26.17
C THR A 469 23.44 14.30 -25.97
N MET A 470 22.48 14.02 -26.86
CA MET A 470 21.11 14.53 -26.76
C MET A 470 20.30 13.71 -25.75
N SER A 471 20.13 14.24 -24.55
CA SER A 471 19.12 13.83 -23.58
C SER A 471 17.83 14.62 -23.84
N THR A 472 16.70 13.93 -23.92
CA THR A 472 15.36 14.54 -24.01
C THR A 472 15.03 15.23 -22.69
N HIS A 473 15.36 16.51 -22.62
CA HIS A 473 15.14 17.38 -21.46
C HIS A 473 13.63 17.65 -21.26
N ILE A 474 13.04 17.11 -20.18
CA ILE A 474 11.87 17.73 -19.55
C ILE A 474 12.40 18.95 -18.76
N PRO A 475 11.74 20.12 -18.77
CA PRO A 475 12.27 21.30 -18.09
C PRO A 475 12.30 21.14 -16.57
N THR A 476 13.48 21.33 -15.99
CA THR A 476 13.85 21.18 -14.57
C THR A 476 13.09 22.10 -13.60
N TYR A 477 12.24 23.01 -14.09
CA TYR A 477 11.43 23.91 -13.24
C TYR A 477 10.19 23.23 -12.63
N ALA A 478 9.71 22.13 -13.23
CA ALA A 478 8.45 21.48 -12.81
C ALA A 478 8.57 20.68 -11.51
N LEU A 479 9.77 20.18 -11.17
CA LEU A 479 10.04 19.55 -9.88
C LEU A 479 10.32 20.56 -8.76
N GLN A 480 10.60 21.82 -9.10
CA GLN A 480 11.07 22.81 -8.14
C GLN A 480 9.95 23.47 -7.34
N ASN A 481 8.72 23.56 -7.90
CA ASN A 481 7.66 24.43 -7.36
C ASN A 481 6.29 23.75 -7.13
N GLY A 482 6.13 22.44 -7.33
CA GLY A 482 4.86 21.75 -7.05
C GLY A 482 3.61 22.36 -7.73
N THR A 483 3.77 23.10 -8.82
CA THR A 483 2.64 23.75 -9.52
C THR A 483 2.55 23.17 -10.92
N PHE A 484 1.65 22.21 -11.12
CA PHE A 484 1.33 21.70 -12.44
C PHE A 484 0.16 22.51 -13.02
N LEU A 485 0.45 23.59 -13.74
CA LEU A 485 -0.50 24.24 -14.63
C LEU A 485 0.06 24.18 -16.05
N HIS A 486 -0.54 23.34 -16.89
CA HIS A 486 -0.15 23.19 -18.28
C HIS A 486 -0.92 24.19 -19.15
N ILE A 487 -0.21 25.06 -19.87
CA ILE A 487 -0.77 25.93 -20.92
C ILE A 487 -0.82 25.13 -22.24
N PRO A 488 -1.89 25.22 -23.04
CA PRO A 488 -2.00 24.47 -24.30
C PRO A 488 -1.24 25.15 -25.43
N SER A 489 -0.41 24.40 -26.17
CA SER A 489 0.23 24.88 -27.41
C SER A 489 -0.64 24.52 -28.62
N GLN A 490 -1.15 25.54 -29.32
CA GLN A 490 -1.73 25.43 -30.67
C GLN A 490 -0.68 25.71 -31.77
N PRO A 491 -0.91 25.29 -33.03
CA PRO A 491 0.15 24.96 -34.00
C PRO A 491 0.36 26.02 -35.10
N SER A 492 1.58 26.03 -35.71
CA SER A 492 1.92 26.30 -37.15
C SER A 492 3.33 26.90 -37.32
N PRO A 493 3.98 26.93 -38.51
CA PRO A 493 3.91 26.04 -39.69
C PRO A 493 5.30 25.59 -40.25
N ARG A 494 5.24 24.53 -41.08
CA ARG A 494 6.14 24.10 -42.18
C ARG A 494 7.59 24.63 -42.26
N GLY A 495 8.53 23.69 -42.16
CA GLY A 495 9.85 23.74 -42.80
C GLY A 495 10.34 22.31 -43.10
N SER A 496 10.42 21.95 -44.37
CA SER A 496 10.87 20.63 -44.85
C SER A 496 12.38 20.48 -44.69
N VAL A 497 12.83 19.46 -43.97
CA VAL A 497 14.18 18.91 -44.13
C VAL A 497 14.07 17.39 -44.03
N ASP A 498 14.33 16.73 -45.16
CA ASP A 498 14.43 15.28 -45.28
C ASP A 498 15.59 14.76 -44.42
N TYR A 499 15.28 13.84 -43.51
CA TYR A 499 16.24 12.88 -42.98
C TYR A 499 15.60 11.49 -43.03
N THR A 500 16.06 10.70 -43.98
CA THR A 500 15.81 9.26 -44.06
C THR A 500 16.47 8.57 -42.87
N ARG A 501 15.72 8.46 -41.76
CA ARG A 501 16.04 7.57 -40.65
C ARG A 501 14.92 6.53 -40.55
N SER A 502 15.30 5.29 -40.77
CA SER A 502 14.47 4.09 -40.65
C SER A 502 13.49 4.16 -39.47
N SER A 503 12.19 4.05 -39.78
CA SER A 503 11.11 3.96 -38.81
C SER A 503 11.35 2.82 -37.82
N PRO A 504 11.19 3.03 -36.51
CA PRO A 504 11.08 1.93 -35.56
C PRO A 504 9.79 1.18 -35.87
N THR A 505 9.90 -0.11 -36.14
CA THR A 505 8.76 -1.01 -36.30
C THR A 505 7.95 -1.09 -34.98
N SER A 506 6.63 -1.23 -35.12
CA SER A 506 5.55 -1.30 -34.11
C SER A 506 5.69 -2.32 -32.94
N LYS A 507 6.90 -2.80 -32.59
CA LYS A 507 7.11 -3.91 -31.64
C LYS A 507 7.71 -3.53 -30.28
N ASP A 508 8.08 -2.28 -30.03
CA ASP A 508 8.83 -1.89 -28.81
C ASP A 508 8.01 -1.15 -27.73
N PHE A 509 6.67 -1.09 -27.82
CA PHE A 509 5.82 -0.36 -26.86
C PHE A 509 4.90 -1.23 -25.99
N THR A 510 5.10 -2.55 -25.97
CA THR A 510 4.17 -3.45 -25.29
C THR A 510 4.62 -3.78 -23.86
N ILE A 511 4.37 -2.85 -22.93
CA ILE A 511 4.63 -3.08 -21.50
C ILE A 511 3.42 -3.82 -20.89
N HIS A 512 3.38 -5.13 -21.11
CA HIS A 512 2.23 -5.92 -20.70
C HIS A 512 2.11 -6.08 -19.18
N LEU A 513 0.93 -5.73 -18.64
CA LEU A 513 0.45 -6.22 -17.33
C LEU A 513 0.07 -7.71 -17.37
N SER A 514 0.12 -8.37 -18.55
CA SER A 514 -0.34 -9.74 -18.70
C SER A 514 0.64 -10.70 -18.05
N ASN A 515 0.10 -11.74 -17.42
CA ASN A 515 0.85 -12.84 -16.82
C ASN A 515 1.62 -13.71 -17.85
N THR A 516 1.74 -13.25 -19.09
CA THR A 516 2.37 -14.00 -20.19
C THR A 516 3.90 -13.99 -20.14
N ASP A 517 4.51 -13.24 -19.21
CA ASP A 517 5.89 -13.57 -18.82
C ASP A 517 5.87 -14.87 -18.01
N GLU A 518 6.17 -15.99 -18.67
CA GLU A 518 6.61 -17.25 -18.04
C GLU A 518 7.85 -17.08 -17.12
N SER A 519 8.38 -15.87 -16.95
CA SER A 519 9.63 -15.57 -16.25
C SER A 519 9.46 -15.02 -14.83
N ALA A 520 8.24 -14.74 -14.34
CA ALA A 520 8.07 -14.41 -12.93
C ALA A 520 8.34 -15.68 -12.10
N PRO A 521 9.41 -15.73 -11.27
CA PRO A 521 9.76 -16.94 -10.56
C PRO A 521 8.62 -17.32 -9.63
N ALA A 522 8.13 -18.55 -9.77
CA ALA A 522 7.14 -19.13 -8.87
C ALA A 522 7.56 -18.90 -7.42
N PHE A 523 6.60 -18.62 -6.54
CA PHE A 523 6.89 -18.34 -5.13
C PHE A 523 7.63 -19.55 -4.51
N PRO A 524 8.91 -19.38 -4.15
CA PRO A 524 9.76 -20.53 -3.88
C PRO A 524 9.33 -21.21 -2.58
N SER A 525 9.51 -22.54 -2.51
CA SER A 525 9.19 -23.33 -1.32
C SER A 525 9.84 -22.77 -0.03
N SER A 526 11.06 -22.23 -0.16
CA SER A 526 11.79 -21.58 0.93
C SER A 526 11.13 -20.32 1.47
N ALA A 527 10.34 -19.60 0.67
CA ALA A 527 9.60 -18.44 1.14
C ALA A 527 8.41 -18.85 2.03
N TYR A 528 7.76 -19.98 1.75
CA TYR A 528 6.77 -20.54 2.69
C TYR A 528 7.43 -20.95 4.01
N ASP A 529 8.63 -21.53 3.97
CA ASP A 529 9.39 -21.84 5.19
C ASP A 529 9.72 -20.60 6.01
N GLU A 530 10.06 -19.49 5.35
CA GLU A 530 10.27 -18.20 6.00
C GLU A 530 8.99 -17.69 6.69
N ILE A 531 7.83 -17.75 6.01
CA ILE A 531 6.53 -17.39 6.60
C ILE A 531 6.23 -18.27 7.82
N LEU A 532 6.37 -19.60 7.68
CA LEU A 532 6.09 -20.55 8.76
C LEU A 532 7.02 -20.35 9.96
N ALA A 533 8.29 -20.00 9.74
CA ALA A 533 9.22 -19.66 10.82
C ALA A 533 8.77 -18.42 11.60
N VAL A 534 8.29 -17.38 10.90
CA VAL A 534 7.73 -16.17 11.53
C VAL A 534 6.47 -16.50 12.33
N VAL A 535 5.56 -17.30 11.76
CA VAL A 535 4.33 -17.75 12.41
C VAL A 535 4.63 -18.55 13.69
N GLN A 536 5.55 -19.53 13.63
CA GLN A 536 5.94 -20.32 14.79
C GLN A 536 6.59 -19.48 15.90
N LYS A 537 7.45 -18.51 15.53
CA LYS A 537 8.06 -17.57 16.49
C LYS A 537 6.97 -16.75 17.19
N TYR A 538 5.96 -16.29 16.45
CA TYR A 538 4.85 -15.52 16.98
C TYR A 538 3.92 -16.36 17.87
N ASP A 539 3.54 -17.58 17.45
CA ASP A 539 2.71 -18.51 18.23
C ASP A 539 3.29 -18.79 19.62
N ARG A 540 4.58 -19.17 19.70
CA ARG A 540 5.26 -19.43 20.98
C ARG A 540 5.21 -18.23 21.92
N ARG A 541 5.37 -17.03 21.37
CA ARG A 541 5.29 -15.77 22.13
C ARG A 541 3.87 -15.54 22.65
N GLU A 542 2.85 -15.68 21.81
CA GLU A 542 1.45 -15.45 22.21
C GLU A 542 0.95 -16.47 23.23
N ARG A 543 1.32 -17.75 23.10
CA ARG A 543 1.03 -18.79 24.12
C ARG A 543 1.66 -18.46 25.47
N SER A 544 2.92 -18.02 25.45
CA SER A 544 3.62 -17.59 26.65
C SER A 544 2.92 -16.38 27.29
N GLN A 545 2.56 -15.36 26.50
CA GLN A 545 1.84 -14.17 26.98
C GLN A 545 0.47 -14.52 27.57
N LYS A 546 -0.30 -15.38 26.90
CA LYS A 546 -1.59 -15.90 27.39
C LYS A 546 -1.42 -16.56 28.76
N ALA A 547 -0.45 -17.46 28.91
CA ALA A 547 -0.18 -18.18 30.16
C ALA A 547 0.28 -17.25 31.30
N TRP A 548 1.20 -16.33 31.03
CA TRP A 548 1.67 -15.37 32.02
C TRP A 548 0.57 -14.43 32.49
N ARG A 549 -0.25 -13.89 31.57
CA ARG A 549 -1.37 -13.00 31.92
C ARG A 549 -2.49 -13.73 32.66
N GLY A 550 -2.78 -14.98 32.29
CA GLY A 550 -3.70 -15.83 33.02
C GLY A 550 -3.24 -16.08 34.46
N ARG A 551 -1.96 -16.42 34.66
CA ARG A 551 -1.37 -16.56 36.00
C ARG A 551 -1.39 -15.25 36.79
N HIS A 552 -1.14 -14.12 36.12
CA HIS A 552 -1.21 -12.80 36.76
C HIS A 552 -2.61 -12.49 37.31
N PHE A 553 -3.67 -12.84 36.57
CA PHE A 553 -5.05 -12.72 37.06
C PHE A 553 -5.28 -13.51 38.36
N PHE A 554 -4.97 -14.83 38.36
CA PHE A 554 -5.18 -15.67 39.54
C PHE A 554 -4.33 -15.22 40.74
N ALA A 555 -3.08 -14.82 40.50
CA ALA A 555 -2.23 -14.25 41.54
C ALA A 555 -2.81 -12.95 42.10
N SER A 556 -3.38 -12.09 41.24
CA SER A 556 -4.01 -10.83 41.66
C SER A 556 -5.25 -11.07 42.53
N VAL A 557 -6.07 -12.07 42.20
CA VAL A 557 -7.21 -12.49 43.02
C VAL A 557 -6.75 -13.01 44.38
N ALA A 558 -5.72 -13.88 44.41
CA ALA A 558 -5.19 -14.42 45.66
C ALA A 558 -4.61 -13.32 46.58
N ILE A 559 -3.83 -12.39 46.01
CA ILE A 559 -3.27 -11.24 46.74
C ILE A 559 -4.39 -10.34 47.27
N TRP A 560 -5.42 -10.08 46.48
CA TRP A 560 -6.55 -9.27 46.91
C TRP A 560 -7.32 -9.92 48.07
N VAL A 561 -7.62 -11.22 48.00
CA VAL A 561 -8.24 -11.97 49.10
C VAL A 561 -7.36 -11.93 50.35
N ALA A 562 -6.05 -12.15 50.21
CA ALA A 562 -5.12 -12.07 51.34
C ALA A 562 -5.09 -10.67 51.98
N CYS A 563 -5.16 -9.60 51.17
CA CYS A 563 -5.24 -8.23 51.67
C CYS A 563 -6.56 -7.92 52.38
N LEU A 564 -7.69 -8.48 51.92
CA LEU A 564 -8.97 -8.36 52.63
C LEU A 564 -8.94 -9.05 53.99
N VAL A 565 -8.38 -10.25 54.06
CA VAL A 565 -8.16 -10.96 55.33
C VAL A 565 -7.23 -10.14 56.24
N GLY A 566 -6.12 -9.64 55.70
CA GLY A 566 -5.20 -8.77 56.45
C GLY A 566 -5.86 -7.49 56.96
N ALA A 567 -6.72 -6.86 56.15
CA ALA A 567 -7.46 -5.67 56.53
C ALA A 567 -8.51 -5.93 57.63
N TRP A 568 -9.11 -7.13 57.64
CA TRP A 568 -10.08 -7.55 58.66
C TRP A 568 -9.44 -7.65 60.06
N PHE A 569 -8.21 -8.18 60.14
CA PHE A 569 -7.52 -8.38 61.41
C PHE A 569 -6.66 -7.19 61.87
N ASN A 570 -6.60 -6.10 61.09
CA ASN A 570 -5.70 -4.99 61.39
C ASN A 570 -6.37 -3.93 62.30
N PRO A 571 -5.77 -3.60 63.45
CA PRO A 571 -6.32 -2.57 64.35
C PRO A 571 -6.21 -1.14 63.78
N HIS A 572 -5.32 -0.91 62.82
CA HIS A 572 -5.06 0.41 62.26
C HIS A 572 -5.87 0.66 60.98
N ARG A 573 -6.92 1.49 61.09
CA ARG A 573 -7.84 1.83 59.98
C ARG A 573 -7.14 2.32 58.70
N TYR A 574 -6.08 3.12 58.84
CA TYR A 574 -5.35 3.66 57.69
C TYR A 574 -4.60 2.56 56.91
N VAL A 575 -4.09 1.52 57.60
CA VAL A 575 -3.40 0.40 56.96
C VAL A 575 -4.40 -0.47 56.21
N SER A 576 -5.57 -0.76 56.80
CA SER A 576 -6.66 -1.47 56.11
C SER A 576 -7.11 -0.73 54.85
N PHE A 577 -7.24 0.60 54.90
CA PHE A 577 -7.55 1.41 53.72
C PHE A 577 -6.49 1.28 52.62
N ILE A 578 -5.20 1.40 52.97
CA ILE A 578 -4.11 1.27 52.00
C ILE A 578 -4.08 -0.13 51.39
N LEU A 579 -4.22 -1.19 52.20
CA LEU A 579 -4.25 -2.57 51.73
C LEU A 579 -5.37 -2.81 50.71
N ILE A 580 -6.59 -2.35 51.02
CA ILE A 580 -7.75 -2.50 50.13
C ILE A 580 -7.54 -1.69 48.84
N LEU A 581 -7.07 -0.45 48.94
CA LEU A 581 -6.86 0.41 47.78
C LEU A 581 -5.80 -0.15 46.82
N VAL A 582 -4.62 -0.50 47.35
CA VAL A 582 -3.50 -0.99 46.53
C VAL A 582 -3.84 -2.36 45.92
N SER A 583 -4.40 -3.27 46.72
CA SER A 583 -4.81 -4.59 46.21
C SER A 583 -5.98 -4.51 45.22
N GLY A 584 -6.90 -3.56 45.39
CA GLY A 584 -7.98 -3.30 44.44
C GLY A 584 -7.45 -2.80 43.09
N LEU A 585 -6.51 -1.85 43.09
CA LEU A 585 -5.84 -1.41 41.86
C LEU A 585 -5.08 -2.55 41.17
N TRP A 586 -4.39 -3.39 41.96
CA TRP A 586 -3.71 -4.58 41.45
C TRP A 586 -4.69 -5.58 40.82
N LEU A 587 -5.83 -5.81 41.46
CA LEU A 587 -6.90 -6.66 40.93
C LEU A 587 -7.47 -6.15 39.61
N VAL A 588 -7.62 -4.83 39.44
CA VAL A 588 -8.06 -4.24 38.16
C VAL A 588 -7.09 -4.59 37.03
N VAL A 589 -5.79 -4.43 37.26
CA VAL A 589 -4.77 -4.80 36.25
C VAL A 589 -4.82 -6.31 35.96
N GLY A 590 -4.87 -7.14 37.01
CA GLY A 590 -5.00 -8.59 36.86
C GLY A 590 -6.26 -9.01 36.11
N THR A 591 -7.40 -8.34 36.34
CA THR A 591 -8.67 -8.61 35.66
C THR A 591 -8.59 -8.29 34.17
N ILE A 592 -7.99 -7.14 33.81
CA ILE A 592 -7.74 -6.79 32.40
C ILE A 592 -6.86 -7.86 31.74
N ASP A 593 -5.79 -8.31 32.40
CA ASP A 593 -4.92 -9.37 31.90
C ASP A 593 -5.64 -10.72 31.74
N GLY A 594 -6.52 -11.07 32.69
CA GLY A 594 -7.36 -12.25 32.63
C GLY A 594 -8.31 -12.22 31.42
N LEU A 595 -9.00 -11.08 31.19
CA LEU A 595 -9.87 -10.89 30.03
C LEU A 595 -9.11 -10.96 28.71
N LEU A 596 -7.93 -10.36 28.64
CA LEU A 596 -7.06 -10.46 27.47
C LEU A 596 -6.66 -11.92 27.20
N SER A 597 -6.20 -12.64 28.24
CA SER A 597 -5.82 -14.07 28.15
C SER A 597 -6.97 -14.95 27.67
N LEU A 598 -8.18 -14.71 28.18
CA LEU A 598 -9.38 -15.49 27.86
C LEU A 598 -9.93 -15.19 26.46
N LEU A 599 -10.02 -13.92 26.07
CA LEU A 599 -10.74 -13.51 24.86
C LEU A 599 -9.76 -13.22 23.71
N PHE A 600 -8.87 -12.25 23.90
CA PHE A 600 -7.99 -11.76 22.84
C PHE A 600 -7.01 -12.85 22.38
N PHE A 601 -6.16 -13.37 23.28
CA PHE A 601 -5.13 -14.35 22.89
C PHE A 601 -5.73 -15.65 22.35
N LYS A 602 -6.92 -16.07 22.80
CA LYS A 602 -7.64 -17.21 22.20
C LYS A 602 -8.04 -16.91 20.76
N SER A 603 -8.63 -15.74 20.48
CA SER A 603 -9.01 -15.36 19.12
C SER A 603 -7.81 -15.18 18.18
N GLU A 604 -6.73 -14.57 18.67
CA GLU A 604 -5.47 -14.35 17.95
C GLU A 604 -4.83 -15.69 17.55
N LEU A 605 -4.70 -16.63 18.49
CA LEU A 605 -4.14 -17.96 18.21
C LEU A 605 -5.01 -18.76 17.22
N ARG A 606 -6.34 -18.61 17.24
CA ARG A 606 -7.23 -19.27 16.27
C ARG A 606 -7.04 -18.69 14.86
N ALA A 607 -6.98 -17.37 14.72
CA ALA A 607 -6.68 -16.72 13.44
C ALA A 607 -5.28 -17.12 12.92
N LEU A 608 -4.30 -17.25 13.82
CA LEU A 608 -2.96 -17.70 13.47
C LEU A 608 -2.93 -19.15 12.96
N LYS A 609 -3.71 -20.06 13.59
CA LYS A 609 -3.85 -21.45 13.13
C LYS A 609 -4.43 -21.53 11.72
N GLU A 610 -5.44 -20.72 11.41
CA GLU A 610 -6.03 -20.64 10.07
C GLU A 610 -4.98 -20.20 9.04
N PHE A 611 -4.30 -19.08 9.31
CA PHE A 611 -3.25 -18.57 8.44
C PHE A 611 -2.12 -19.59 8.25
N GLN A 612 -1.68 -20.25 9.32
CA GLN A 612 -0.66 -21.29 9.26
C GLN A 612 -1.08 -22.45 8.35
N TRP A 613 -2.32 -22.93 8.51
CA TRP A 613 -2.85 -24.03 7.71
C TRP A 613 -2.91 -23.67 6.23
N GLU A 614 -3.40 -22.47 5.90
CA GLU A 614 -3.46 -22.00 4.50
C GLU A 614 -2.07 -21.94 3.84
N VAL A 615 -1.06 -21.44 4.56
CA VAL A 615 0.34 -21.38 4.08
C VAL A 615 0.92 -22.79 3.90
N MET A 616 0.67 -23.71 4.84
CA MET A 616 1.12 -25.11 4.73
C MET A 616 0.45 -25.83 3.55
N ASN A 617 -0.85 -25.60 3.34
CA ASN A 617 -1.60 -26.16 2.23
C ASN A 617 -1.10 -25.65 0.88
N ALA A 618 -0.83 -24.34 0.76
CA ALA A 618 -0.24 -23.75 -0.44
C ALA A 618 1.19 -24.24 -0.72
N LYS A 619 1.99 -24.48 0.33
CA LYS A 619 3.31 -25.10 0.18
C LYS A 619 3.20 -26.53 -0.35
N ALA A 620 2.27 -27.32 0.20
CA ALA A 620 2.06 -28.72 -0.17
C ALA A 620 1.60 -28.87 -1.63
N SER A 621 0.70 -27.99 -2.10
CA SER A 621 0.20 -28.02 -3.47
C SER A 621 1.28 -27.82 -4.52
N ILE A 622 2.32 -27.02 -4.22
CA ILE A 622 3.49 -26.85 -5.11
C ILE A 622 4.38 -28.10 -5.14
N GLY A 623 4.49 -28.82 -4.02
CA GLY A 623 5.29 -30.04 -3.92
C GLY A 623 4.59 -31.31 -4.43
N GLY A 624 3.37 -31.22 -4.94
CA GLY A 624 2.54 -32.38 -5.30
C GLY A 624 2.12 -33.24 -4.09
N GLY A 625 2.28 -32.71 -2.88
CA GLY A 625 1.96 -33.40 -1.63
C GLY A 625 0.56 -33.03 -1.13
N VAL A 626 -0.03 -33.93 -0.34
CA VAL A 626 -1.24 -33.62 0.44
C VAL A 626 -0.81 -32.78 1.63
N ALA A 627 -1.55 -31.71 1.94
CA ALA A 627 -1.32 -30.94 3.16
C ALA A 627 -1.32 -31.91 4.37
N PRO A 628 -0.45 -31.72 5.36
CA PRO A 628 -0.49 -32.56 6.54
C PRO A 628 -1.90 -32.50 7.13
N PRO A 629 -2.44 -33.63 7.63
CA PRO A 629 -3.73 -33.63 8.30
C PRO A 629 -3.74 -32.50 9.32
N GLN A 630 -4.88 -31.81 9.49
CA GLN A 630 -5.03 -30.92 10.63
C GLN A 630 -4.58 -31.74 11.83
N ASP A 631 -3.51 -31.33 12.51
CA ASP A 631 -3.23 -31.86 13.82
C ASP A 631 -4.52 -31.59 14.60
N GLU A 632 -5.32 -32.64 14.80
CA GLU A 632 -6.25 -32.72 15.91
C GLU A 632 -5.36 -32.66 17.15
N GLY A 633 -4.87 -31.47 17.44
CA GLY A 633 -3.96 -31.20 18.52
C GLY A 633 -4.70 -31.53 19.80
N GLU A 634 -4.47 -32.75 20.29
CA GLU A 634 -4.13 -33.02 21.66
C GLU A 634 -5.00 -32.22 22.65
N ASN A 635 -6.24 -32.67 22.85
CA ASN A 635 -7.03 -32.53 24.09
C ASN A 635 -7.17 -31.14 24.78
N ASP A 636 -6.70 -30.03 24.19
CA ASP A 636 -6.66 -28.72 24.86
C ASP A 636 -7.99 -27.96 24.74
N ASP A 637 -8.91 -28.45 23.88
CA ASP A 637 -10.27 -27.91 23.72
C ASP A 637 -11.28 -28.47 24.76
N ARG A 638 -10.84 -29.26 25.75
CA ARG A 638 -11.69 -29.79 26.85
C ARG A 638 -11.42 -29.17 28.23
N SER A 639 -11.01 -27.91 28.32
CA SER A 639 -11.10 -27.18 29.60
C SER A 639 -11.96 -25.92 29.42
N TRP A 640 -13.23 -26.09 29.78
CA TRP A 640 -14.18 -25.01 30.02
C TRP A 640 -13.74 -24.17 31.21
#